data_AF-A0A143PN26-F1
#
_entry.id   AF-A0A143PN26-F1
#
_cell.length_a   1.000
_cell.length_b   1.000
_cell.length_c   1.000
_cell.angle_alpha   90.00
_cell.angle_beta   90.00
_cell.angle_gamma   90.00
#
_symmetry.space_group_name_H-M   'P 1'
#
loop_
_entity.id
_entity.type
_entity.pdbx_description
1 polymer ?
#
loop_
_entity_poly.entity_id
_entity_poly.type
_entity_poly.pdbx_seq_one_letter_code
_entity_poly.pdbx_strand_id
1 'polypeptide(L)'
;MSTSESYHFGEYRVDVDQRVVLRAGEAIALSPKGFDLLVLLVRRPRHAFSRQELMTALWPDTFVEEANLSFQVSTLRKALGDGAGHWIETVPKHGYRFAADVQASAPLVAPPVAPTDQAPVDPSSRGRATNPRRWWAAGALGACGLAALAYAITGRPSPDPSEPRDGPRQARRLTAYAGFERTPSLSPDGSQVAFSWNGASQDNHDIYIKLVGPGEPIRLTTNRAADDAPAWSPDGQEIAFLRSLAHSDTKVEVLIVPALGQAAERHVGTVAVPPSSLGWTPARLSWTPDGRWIAIGVDEPAESRGIWLLSKDGRERRRLTTTPRDEFNGDSNPAFSSDGRHMAFIGGAGVGANAIHILALSPAFEPIGSPVRVTTPVEVHLGLAWAGDDTALVFSSGAIFGQSRLQRLPLRTDRLAASGPSSVLPFGEQATTLSLSPGGRLVYEVNFRDTALERMHVPAGASSPLASVVGPSTYDEATPAYSRDGSHIAFISTRTGDQELWVSNTDGTNLRQVTFMGGPMCTNPQWSPIDDDRILFQARREGRSAVYMLDLGTLTTQQLTSEEHAYGEARWSRDGKWIYVGAARTGRREVWRLPSVGGAAVQWTRNGGTAASEAVDGFLYYAKATGASPTSIWRMPVAGGPETLVVEGLSHAINFAVGDRGIYFVSRGESPYDTAVEYLDLSSLIRTRLAGLGGRHWWYGAALSPDQQWFMYSVVQSLNSNLMVVDLVR
;
A
#
# COMPACT_ATOMS: atom_id res chain seq x y z
N MET A 1 -32.82 5.35 26.43
CA MET A 1 -32.03 4.75 27.53
C MET A 1 -31.41 3.48 26.98
N SER A 2 -30.09 3.40 26.89
CA SER A 2 -29.36 2.25 26.33
C SER A 2 -29.41 1.08 27.32
N THR A 3 -29.96 -0.05 26.91
CA THR A 3 -29.92 -1.31 27.66
C THR A 3 -28.59 -1.99 27.40
N SER A 4 -27.66 -1.92 28.35
CA SER A 4 -26.34 -2.58 28.25
C SER A 4 -26.49 -4.10 28.26
N GLU A 5 -26.21 -4.74 27.12
CA GLU A 5 -26.16 -6.19 26.98
C GLU A 5 -24.79 -6.71 27.47
N SER A 6 -24.78 -7.48 28.57
CA SER A 6 -23.54 -8.04 29.13
C SER A 6 -23.67 -9.52 29.50
N TYR A 7 -22.59 -10.27 29.24
CA TYR A 7 -22.49 -11.72 29.45
C TYR A 7 -21.34 -12.06 30.39
N HIS A 8 -21.54 -13.02 31.28
CA HIS A 8 -20.54 -13.47 32.24
C HIS A 8 -20.32 -14.98 32.14
N PHE A 9 -19.06 -15.41 32.13
CA PHE A 9 -18.68 -16.83 32.24
C PHE A 9 -17.30 -16.94 32.91
N GLY A 10 -17.18 -17.81 33.93
CA GLY A 10 -15.95 -17.91 34.72
C GLY A 10 -15.52 -16.56 35.29
N GLU A 11 -14.26 -16.17 35.01
CA GLU A 11 -13.67 -14.88 35.38
C GLU A 11 -13.86 -13.78 34.32
N TYR A 12 -14.61 -14.06 33.25
CA TYR A 12 -14.78 -13.17 32.11
C TYR A 12 -16.12 -12.43 32.13
N ARG A 13 -16.08 -11.16 31.72
CA ARG A 13 -17.25 -10.32 31.41
C ARG A 13 -17.11 -9.77 30.00
N VAL A 14 -18.13 -9.99 29.17
CA VAL A 14 -18.25 -9.44 27.82
C VAL A 14 -19.29 -8.34 27.85
N ASP A 15 -18.88 -7.11 27.56
CA ASP A 15 -19.77 -5.95 27.41
C ASP A 15 -19.97 -5.69 25.91
N VAL A 16 -21.17 -5.97 25.39
CA VAL A 16 -21.44 -5.90 23.95
C VAL A 16 -21.47 -4.45 23.46
N ASP A 17 -22.01 -3.55 24.27
CA ASP A 17 -22.15 -2.13 23.94
C ASP A 17 -20.79 -1.43 23.90
N GLN A 18 -19.93 -1.70 24.89
CA GLN A 18 -18.59 -1.11 24.93
C GLN A 18 -17.57 -1.87 24.08
N ARG A 19 -17.94 -3.04 23.53
CA ARG A 19 -17.05 -3.97 22.81
C ARG A 19 -15.77 -4.32 23.58
N VAL A 20 -15.90 -4.53 24.90
CA VAL A 20 -14.79 -4.88 25.79
C VAL A 20 -15.01 -6.27 26.39
N VAL A 21 -13.93 -7.04 26.48
CA VAL A 21 -13.89 -8.27 27.28
C VAL A 21 -12.96 -8.03 28.46
N LEU A 22 -13.48 -8.21 29.68
CA LEU A 22 -12.71 -8.13 30.91
C LEU A 22 -12.45 -9.53 31.45
N ARG A 23 -11.26 -9.78 31.99
CA ARG A 23 -10.92 -10.95 32.79
C ARG A 23 -10.47 -10.47 34.16
N ALA A 24 -11.18 -10.91 35.20
CA ALA A 24 -10.95 -10.45 36.59
C ALA A 24 -10.91 -8.92 36.75
N GLY A 25 -11.57 -8.17 35.84
CA GLY A 25 -11.60 -6.69 35.84
C GLY A 25 -10.60 -6.02 34.89
N GLU A 26 -9.65 -6.75 34.29
CA GLU A 26 -8.69 -6.22 33.32
C GLU A 26 -9.11 -6.48 31.87
N ALA A 27 -8.92 -5.51 30.98
CA ALA A 27 -9.31 -5.62 29.58
C ALA A 27 -8.39 -6.56 28.79
N ILE A 28 -8.99 -7.50 28.06
CA ILE A 28 -8.28 -8.37 27.11
C ILE A 28 -8.52 -7.85 25.71
N ALA A 29 -7.44 -7.64 24.97
CA ALA A 29 -7.49 -7.25 23.57
C ALA A 29 -7.98 -8.42 22.70
N LEU A 30 -9.06 -8.21 21.95
CA LEU A 30 -9.54 -9.10 20.89
C LEU A 30 -9.59 -8.34 19.57
N SER A 31 -9.34 -9.03 18.46
CA SER A 31 -9.63 -8.49 17.13
C SER A 31 -11.14 -8.24 17.00
N PRO A 32 -11.58 -7.30 16.14
CA PRO A 32 -13.02 -7.03 15.96
C PRO A 32 -13.82 -8.30 15.64
N LYS A 33 -13.28 -9.17 14.76
CA LYS A 33 -13.91 -10.44 14.40
C LYS A 33 -13.80 -11.52 15.49
N GLY A 34 -12.72 -11.53 16.27
CA GLY A 34 -12.61 -12.39 17.45
C GLY A 34 -13.64 -12.04 18.52
N PHE A 35 -13.90 -10.75 18.72
CA PHE A 35 -14.96 -10.26 19.60
C PHE A 35 -16.35 -10.67 19.08
N ASP A 36 -16.64 -10.42 17.80
CA ASP A 36 -17.94 -10.80 17.21
C ASP A 36 -18.18 -12.33 17.30
N LEU A 37 -17.13 -13.13 17.10
CA LEU A 37 -17.18 -14.60 17.25
C LEU A 37 -17.48 -14.99 18.69
N LEU A 38 -16.84 -14.36 19.67
CA LEU A 38 -17.12 -14.61 21.08
C LEU A 38 -18.57 -14.27 21.41
N VAL A 39 -19.07 -13.11 20.96
CA VAL A 39 -20.46 -12.68 21.19
C VAL A 39 -21.47 -13.67 20.59
N LEU A 40 -21.25 -14.16 19.37
CA LEU A 40 -22.10 -15.18 18.75
C LEU A 40 -22.16 -16.47 19.57
N LEU A 41 -21.01 -16.90 20.08
CA LEU A 41 -20.85 -18.11 20.88
C LEU A 41 -21.48 -17.96 22.28
N VAL A 42 -21.30 -16.83 22.97
CA VAL A 42 -21.86 -16.61 24.32
C VAL A 42 -23.34 -16.27 24.32
N ARG A 43 -23.89 -15.74 23.21
CA ARG A 43 -25.33 -15.50 23.05
C ARG A 43 -26.15 -16.79 23.00
N ARG A 44 -25.55 -17.90 22.57
CA ARG A 44 -26.17 -19.22 22.51
C ARG A 44 -25.22 -20.29 23.07
N PRO A 45 -24.98 -20.29 24.40
CA PRO A 45 -24.10 -21.28 25.01
C PRO A 45 -24.67 -22.69 24.79
N ARG A 46 -23.79 -23.69 24.73
CA ARG A 46 -24.07 -25.11 24.47
C ARG A 46 -24.67 -25.43 23.09
N HIS A 47 -24.94 -24.43 22.24
CA HIS A 47 -25.32 -24.65 20.85
C HIS A 47 -24.08 -24.96 19.99
N ALA A 48 -24.14 -26.01 19.19
CA ALA A 48 -23.10 -26.33 18.23
C ALA A 48 -23.41 -25.61 16.92
N PHE A 49 -22.62 -24.61 16.57
CA PHE A 49 -22.74 -23.94 15.29
C PHE A 49 -21.94 -24.71 14.24
N SER A 50 -22.50 -24.86 13.05
CA SER A 50 -21.75 -25.31 11.89
C SER A 50 -20.72 -24.26 11.45
N ARG A 51 -19.65 -24.68 10.76
CA ARG A 51 -18.67 -23.73 10.19
C ARG A 51 -19.32 -22.72 9.27
N GLN A 52 -20.28 -23.16 8.44
CA GLN A 52 -21.00 -22.30 7.52
C GLN A 52 -21.85 -21.26 8.25
N GLU A 53 -22.55 -21.62 9.33
CA GLU A 53 -23.35 -20.66 10.11
C GLU A 53 -22.48 -19.59 10.76
N LEU A 54 -21.36 -19.97 11.37
CA LEU A 54 -20.43 -19.00 11.96
C LEU A 54 -19.81 -18.12 10.88
N MET A 55 -19.46 -18.69 9.73
CA MET A 55 -18.89 -17.94 8.63
C MET A 55 -19.89 -16.94 8.05
N THR A 56 -21.14 -17.35 7.80
CA THR A 56 -22.19 -16.46 7.31
C THR A 56 -22.55 -15.39 8.35
N ALA A 57 -22.54 -15.69 9.64
CA ALA A 57 -22.84 -14.70 10.68
C ALA A 57 -21.70 -13.67 10.88
N LEU A 58 -20.44 -14.12 10.80
CA LEU A 58 -19.26 -13.25 10.98
C LEU A 58 -18.91 -12.45 9.73
N TRP A 59 -19.20 -13.02 8.57
CA TRP A 59 -18.89 -12.47 7.26
C TRP A 59 -20.12 -12.58 6.34
N PRO A 60 -21.25 -11.90 6.68
CA PRO A 60 -22.49 -11.99 5.91
C PRO A 60 -22.30 -11.54 4.46
N ASP A 61 -21.40 -10.59 4.24
CA ASP A 61 -21.13 -9.97 2.95
C ASP A 61 -19.74 -10.33 2.40
N THR A 62 -19.09 -11.38 2.91
CA THR A 62 -17.73 -11.77 2.48
C THR A 62 -17.53 -13.27 2.51
N PHE A 63 -17.16 -13.87 1.38
CA PHE A 63 -16.77 -15.28 1.35
C PHE A 63 -15.37 -15.44 1.97
N VAL A 64 -15.27 -16.27 3.00
CA VAL A 64 -14.02 -16.58 3.69
C VAL A 64 -13.79 -18.09 3.69
N GLU A 65 -12.53 -18.52 3.56
CA GLU A 65 -12.20 -19.94 3.69
C GLU A 65 -12.32 -20.42 5.16
N GLU A 66 -12.65 -21.70 5.37
CA GLU A 66 -12.78 -22.30 6.72
C GLU A 66 -11.51 -22.16 7.57
N ALA A 67 -10.35 -22.02 6.93
CA ALA A 67 -9.07 -21.74 7.58
C ALA A 67 -9.11 -20.42 8.37
N ASN A 68 -9.82 -19.40 7.88
CA ASN A 68 -9.99 -18.12 8.58
C ASN A 68 -10.84 -18.28 9.84
N LEU A 69 -11.95 -19.04 9.78
CA LEU A 69 -12.73 -19.35 10.97
C LEU A 69 -11.88 -20.12 11.99
N SER A 70 -11.08 -21.08 11.53
CA SER A 70 -10.18 -21.86 12.37
C SER A 70 -9.10 -21.01 13.02
N PHE A 71 -8.55 -20.03 12.29
CA PHE A 71 -7.63 -19.02 12.82
C PHE A 71 -8.30 -18.14 13.87
N GLN A 72 -9.51 -17.62 13.62
CA GLN A 72 -10.23 -16.79 14.61
C GLN A 72 -10.54 -17.58 15.89
N VAL A 73 -10.94 -18.84 15.78
CA VAL A 73 -11.14 -19.72 16.95
C VAL A 73 -9.82 -19.96 17.70
N SER A 74 -8.72 -20.19 16.99
CA SER A 74 -7.40 -20.38 17.60
C SER A 74 -6.94 -19.13 18.34
N THR A 75 -7.08 -17.96 17.73
CA THR A 75 -6.72 -16.65 18.32
C THR A 75 -7.61 -16.33 19.51
N LEU A 76 -8.91 -16.57 19.41
CA LEU A 76 -9.85 -16.38 20.52
C LEU A 76 -9.53 -17.30 21.69
N ARG A 77 -9.22 -18.58 21.44
CA ARG A 77 -8.76 -19.51 22.50
C ARG A 77 -7.48 -19.02 23.16
N LYS A 78 -6.51 -18.54 22.38
CA LYS A 78 -5.25 -17.99 22.92
C LYS A 78 -5.50 -16.76 23.80
N ALA A 79 -6.40 -15.87 23.39
CA ALA A 79 -6.77 -14.68 24.16
C ALA A 79 -7.53 -15.01 25.46
N LEU A 80 -8.31 -16.08 25.48
CA LEU A 80 -8.98 -16.60 26.68
C LEU A 80 -8.05 -17.42 27.60
N GLY A 81 -6.75 -17.52 27.30
CA GLY A 81 -5.74 -18.11 28.18
C GLY A 81 -5.79 -19.64 28.35
N ASP A 82 -4.91 -20.15 29.22
CA ASP A 82 -4.75 -21.58 29.48
C ASP A 82 -6.02 -22.17 30.11
N GLY A 83 -6.75 -22.96 29.33
CA GLY A 83 -8.07 -23.49 29.67
C GLY A 83 -9.14 -23.25 28.61
N ALA A 84 -8.89 -22.38 27.63
CA ALA A 84 -9.88 -22.00 26.61
C ALA A 84 -10.39 -23.14 25.71
N GLY A 85 -9.67 -24.26 25.63
CA GLY A 85 -10.17 -25.50 25.02
C GLY A 85 -11.42 -26.06 25.69
N HIS A 86 -11.65 -25.75 26.98
CA HIS A 86 -12.87 -26.09 27.73
C HIS A 86 -14.01 -25.10 27.49
N TRP A 87 -13.73 -23.88 27.02
CA TRP A 87 -14.75 -22.87 26.74
C TRP A 87 -15.27 -22.95 25.32
N ILE A 88 -14.37 -23.12 24.34
CA ILE A 88 -14.73 -23.27 22.94
C ILE A 88 -14.29 -24.65 22.50
N GLU A 89 -15.23 -25.57 22.32
CA GLU A 89 -14.99 -26.94 21.90
C GLU A 89 -15.09 -27.07 20.36
N THR A 90 -14.19 -27.85 19.76
CA THR A 90 -14.32 -28.24 18.35
C THR A 90 -15.24 -29.46 18.28
N VAL A 91 -16.38 -29.34 17.60
CA VAL A 91 -17.28 -30.47 17.33
C VAL A 91 -16.85 -31.12 16.01
N PRO A 92 -16.30 -32.34 16.01
CA PRO A 92 -15.77 -32.97 14.80
C PRO A 92 -16.79 -33.00 13.66
N LYS A 93 -16.35 -32.65 12.45
CA LYS A 93 -17.18 -32.59 11.22
C LYS A 93 -18.40 -31.66 11.26
N HIS A 94 -18.57 -30.84 12.29
CA HIS A 94 -19.70 -29.89 12.38
C HIS A 94 -19.22 -28.44 12.50
N GLY A 95 -18.47 -28.10 13.54
CA GLY A 95 -18.02 -26.73 13.77
C GLY A 95 -17.58 -26.49 15.21
N TYR A 96 -18.12 -25.48 15.87
CA TYR A 96 -17.66 -25.04 17.20
C TYR A 96 -18.83 -24.81 18.15
N ARG A 97 -18.60 -25.06 19.44
CA ARG A 97 -19.57 -24.87 20.52
C ARG A 97 -18.94 -24.12 21.68
N PHE A 98 -19.69 -23.20 22.28
CA PHE A 98 -19.32 -22.63 23.58
C PHE A 98 -19.83 -23.54 24.69
N ALA A 99 -18.93 -24.14 25.48
CA ALA A 99 -19.28 -25.15 26.47
C ALA A 99 -19.46 -24.58 27.90
N ALA A 100 -19.11 -23.31 28.13
CA ALA A 100 -19.32 -22.64 29.41
C ALA A 100 -20.80 -22.40 29.72
N ASP A 101 -21.14 -22.35 31.01
CA ASP A 101 -22.38 -21.72 31.46
C ASP A 101 -22.23 -20.21 31.42
N VAL A 102 -23.08 -19.55 30.62
CA VAL A 102 -23.09 -18.09 30.44
C VAL A 102 -24.29 -17.51 31.16
N GLN A 103 -24.05 -16.52 32.02
CA GLN A 103 -25.08 -15.72 32.67
C GLN A 103 -25.24 -14.40 31.92
N ALA A 104 -26.43 -14.15 31.36
CA ALA A 104 -26.78 -12.84 30.83
C ALA A 104 -27.29 -11.96 31.97
N SER A 105 -26.71 -10.78 32.15
CA SER A 105 -27.24 -9.80 33.10
C SER A 105 -28.41 -9.07 32.44
N ALA A 106 -29.64 -9.45 32.80
CA ALA A 106 -30.83 -8.75 32.36
C ALA A 106 -30.95 -7.37 33.04
N PRO A 107 -31.52 -6.35 32.37
CA PRO A 107 -31.82 -5.08 33.01
C PRO A 107 -32.79 -5.27 34.18
N LEU A 108 -32.59 -4.52 35.27
CA LEU A 108 -33.60 -4.35 36.32
C LEU A 108 -34.88 -3.76 35.71
N VAL A 109 -35.88 -4.59 35.44
CA VAL A 109 -37.21 -4.16 35.00
C VAL A 109 -38.11 -4.08 36.23
N ALA A 110 -38.64 -2.88 36.49
CA ALA A 110 -39.71 -2.62 37.45
C ALA A 110 -40.95 -3.49 37.17
N PRO A 111 -41.75 -3.87 38.19
CA PRO A 111 -42.75 -4.91 38.06
C PRO A 111 -43.89 -4.53 37.08
N PRO A 112 -44.39 -5.46 36.24
CA PRO A 112 -45.46 -5.18 35.30
C PRO A 112 -46.85 -5.33 35.93
N VAL A 113 -47.77 -4.47 35.51
CA VAL A 113 -49.23 -4.63 35.66
C VAL A 113 -49.69 -5.80 34.77
N ALA A 114 -50.51 -6.67 35.34
CA ALA A 114 -50.94 -7.95 34.79
C ALA A 114 -51.84 -7.85 33.53
N PRO A 115 -51.72 -8.79 32.57
CA PRO A 115 -52.77 -9.13 31.62
C PRO A 115 -53.46 -10.47 31.94
N THR A 116 -54.75 -10.53 31.64
CA THR A 116 -55.65 -11.67 31.91
C THR A 116 -55.60 -12.73 30.80
N ASP A 117 -55.36 -13.97 31.26
CA ASP A 117 -55.66 -15.31 30.74
C ASP A 117 -55.97 -15.55 29.26
N GLN A 118 -55.17 -16.46 28.67
CA GLN A 118 -55.69 -17.64 27.95
C GLN A 118 -54.71 -18.83 28.02
N ALA A 119 -55.26 -20.02 28.26
CA ALA A 119 -54.85 -21.34 27.73
C ALA A 119 -55.98 -22.37 28.03
N PRO A 120 -55.99 -23.63 27.54
CA PRO A 120 -55.14 -24.29 26.52
C PRO A 120 -55.94 -25.24 25.55
N VAL A 121 -55.24 -25.92 24.62
CA VAL A 121 -55.17 -27.40 24.42
C VAL A 121 -54.94 -27.86 22.96
N ASP A 122 -54.09 -28.89 22.88
CA ASP A 122 -53.46 -29.66 21.77
C ASP A 122 -54.42 -30.54 20.91
N PRO A 123 -53.98 -31.08 19.74
CA PRO A 123 -54.81 -31.67 18.70
C PRO A 123 -54.86 -33.21 18.72
N SER A 124 -55.94 -33.82 18.19
CA SER A 124 -55.89 -35.21 17.75
C SER A 124 -56.87 -35.57 16.62
N SER A 125 -56.36 -36.43 15.73
CA SER A 125 -57.05 -37.44 14.91
C SER A 125 -57.78 -37.02 13.61
N ARG A 126 -57.28 -37.57 12.48
CA ARG A 126 -58.06 -37.84 11.25
C ARG A 126 -57.82 -39.28 10.82
N GLY A 127 -58.89 -40.05 10.67
CA GLY A 127 -58.91 -41.41 10.13
C GLY A 127 -59.76 -41.52 8.86
N ARG A 128 -59.16 -42.17 7.83
CA ARG A 128 -59.65 -43.07 6.74
C ARG A 128 -61.17 -43.15 6.44
N ALA A 129 -61.66 -43.40 5.22
CA ALA A 129 -61.24 -44.29 4.10
C ALA A 129 -61.91 -43.80 2.77
N THR A 130 -61.78 -44.32 1.54
CA THR A 130 -61.57 -45.67 0.95
C THR A 130 -61.03 -45.57 -0.49
N ASN A 131 -60.36 -46.63 -0.97
CA ASN A 131 -59.82 -46.86 -2.33
C ASN A 131 -60.82 -47.69 -3.19
N PRO A 132 -60.79 -47.71 -4.54
CA PRO A 132 -59.93 -48.72 -5.21
C PRO A 132 -59.36 -48.38 -6.62
N ARG A 133 -58.15 -48.91 -6.87
CA ARG A 133 -57.52 -49.39 -8.15
C ARG A 133 -57.31 -48.36 -9.30
N ARG A 134 -56.07 -47.90 -9.55
CA ARG A 134 -55.01 -48.51 -10.41
C ARG A 134 -55.62 -49.05 -11.71
N TRP A 135 -55.41 -48.44 -12.89
CA TRP A 135 -54.37 -48.78 -13.88
C TRP A 135 -54.22 -47.65 -14.94
N TRP A 136 -53.38 -46.61 -14.79
CA TRP A 136 -52.97 -45.71 -15.91
C TRP A 136 -51.62 -44.97 -15.68
N ALA A 137 -50.78 -45.39 -14.72
CA ALA A 137 -49.61 -44.59 -14.30
C ALA A 137 -48.29 -44.88 -15.06
N ALA A 138 -48.28 -45.76 -16.08
CA ALA A 138 -47.06 -46.08 -16.82
C ALA A 138 -46.86 -45.24 -18.09
N GLY A 139 -47.90 -44.60 -18.63
CA GLY A 139 -47.79 -43.72 -19.81
C GLY A 139 -47.46 -42.26 -19.47
N ALA A 140 -47.90 -41.77 -18.31
CA ALA A 140 -47.74 -40.37 -17.91
C ALA A 140 -46.30 -40.03 -17.46
N LEU A 141 -45.58 -40.98 -16.85
CA LEU A 141 -44.20 -40.75 -16.40
C LEU A 141 -43.19 -40.68 -17.58
N GLY A 142 -43.45 -41.38 -18.68
CA GLY A 142 -42.63 -41.29 -19.89
C GLY A 142 -42.78 -39.97 -20.64
N ALA A 143 -44.02 -39.45 -20.72
CA ALA A 143 -44.29 -38.16 -21.35
C ALA A 143 -43.77 -36.98 -20.50
N CYS A 144 -43.87 -37.05 -19.17
CA CYS A 144 -43.29 -36.05 -18.28
C CYS A 144 -41.75 -36.09 -18.30
N GLY A 145 -41.13 -37.27 -18.41
CA GLY A 145 -39.68 -37.42 -18.52
C GLY A 145 -39.13 -36.85 -19.84
N LEU A 146 -39.82 -37.08 -20.97
CA LEU A 146 -39.42 -36.54 -22.26
C LEU A 146 -39.71 -35.03 -22.40
N ALA A 147 -40.79 -34.53 -21.79
CA ALA A 147 -41.06 -33.09 -21.72
C ALA A 147 -40.06 -32.35 -20.80
N ALA A 148 -39.65 -32.96 -19.69
CA ALA A 148 -38.63 -32.41 -18.81
C ALA A 148 -37.23 -32.42 -19.47
N LEU A 149 -36.92 -33.45 -20.26
CA LEU A 149 -35.67 -33.51 -21.02
C LEU A 149 -35.67 -32.55 -22.21
N ALA A 150 -36.80 -32.41 -22.92
CA ALA A 150 -36.96 -31.38 -23.95
C ALA A 150 -36.85 -29.97 -23.35
N TYR A 151 -37.48 -29.70 -22.21
CA TYR A 151 -37.33 -28.43 -21.49
C TYR A 151 -35.89 -28.20 -20.99
N ALA A 152 -35.15 -29.25 -20.59
CA ALA A 152 -33.75 -29.12 -20.21
C ALA A 152 -32.81 -28.83 -21.40
N ILE A 153 -33.17 -29.27 -22.61
CA ILE A 153 -32.38 -29.10 -23.85
C ILE A 153 -32.78 -27.83 -24.62
N THR A 154 -34.06 -27.45 -24.63
CA THR A 154 -34.60 -26.32 -25.41
C THR A 154 -35.13 -25.17 -24.55
N GLY A 155 -35.23 -25.34 -23.23
CA GLY A 155 -35.91 -24.44 -22.31
C GLY A 155 -35.07 -23.96 -21.12
N ARG A 156 -33.75 -24.19 -21.11
CA ARG A 156 -32.87 -23.32 -20.32
C ARG A 156 -32.95 -21.94 -20.99
N PRO A 157 -33.51 -20.91 -20.34
CA PRO A 157 -33.42 -19.58 -20.88
C PRO A 157 -31.92 -19.30 -21.04
N SER A 158 -31.50 -18.92 -22.24
CA SER A 158 -30.24 -18.21 -22.40
C SER A 158 -30.24 -17.11 -21.34
N PRO A 159 -29.21 -17.02 -20.47
CA PRO A 159 -29.19 -15.96 -19.48
C PRO A 159 -29.42 -14.64 -20.21
N ASP A 160 -30.46 -13.94 -19.77
CA ASP A 160 -30.82 -12.64 -20.31
C ASP A 160 -29.58 -11.75 -20.22
N PRO A 161 -29.03 -11.22 -21.34
CA PRO A 161 -27.89 -10.33 -21.29
C PRO A 161 -28.18 -9.01 -20.55
N SER A 162 -29.45 -8.76 -20.21
CA SER A 162 -29.93 -7.52 -19.59
C SER A 162 -30.20 -7.60 -18.08
N GLU A 163 -30.02 -8.75 -17.41
CA GLU A 163 -30.00 -8.77 -15.95
C GLU A 163 -28.61 -8.33 -15.43
N PRO A 164 -28.49 -7.19 -14.74
CA PRO A 164 -27.25 -6.83 -14.08
C PRO A 164 -26.95 -7.89 -13.02
N ARG A 165 -25.79 -8.54 -13.16
CA ARG A 165 -25.20 -9.37 -12.11
C ARG A 165 -24.72 -8.45 -10.98
N ASP A 166 -25.67 -7.91 -10.22
CA ASP A 166 -25.45 -7.05 -9.05
C ASP A 166 -25.06 -7.89 -7.82
N GLY A 167 -23.98 -8.66 -7.97
CA GLY A 167 -23.19 -9.13 -6.83
C GLY A 167 -21.84 -8.43 -6.87
N PRO A 168 -21.27 -8.00 -5.73
CA PRO A 168 -19.92 -7.45 -5.72
C PRO A 168 -18.97 -8.52 -6.27
N ARG A 169 -18.42 -8.29 -7.46
CA ARG A 169 -17.43 -9.20 -8.05
C ARG A 169 -16.15 -9.08 -7.23
N GLN A 170 -15.91 -10.11 -6.42
CA GLN A 170 -14.77 -10.15 -5.52
C GLN A 170 -13.47 -10.26 -6.33
N ALA A 171 -12.49 -9.42 -6.03
CA ALA A 171 -11.16 -9.57 -6.58
C ALA A 171 -10.56 -10.91 -6.11
N ARG A 172 -10.01 -11.67 -7.05
CA ARG A 172 -9.38 -12.96 -6.78
C ARG A 172 -7.91 -12.91 -7.15
N ARG A 173 -7.11 -13.66 -6.40
CA ARG A 173 -5.71 -13.85 -6.74
C ARG A 173 -5.59 -14.59 -8.07
N LEU A 174 -4.74 -14.09 -8.95
CA LEU A 174 -4.42 -14.71 -10.24
C LEU A 174 -3.11 -15.50 -10.16
N THR A 175 -2.13 -14.97 -9.43
CA THR A 175 -0.79 -15.55 -9.28
C THR A 175 -0.28 -15.39 -7.84
N ALA A 176 0.70 -16.23 -7.46
CA ALA A 176 1.23 -16.32 -6.10
C ALA A 176 2.66 -16.89 -6.10
N TYR A 177 3.42 -16.66 -7.16
CA TYR A 177 4.76 -17.21 -7.30
C TYR A 177 5.74 -16.51 -6.36
N ALA A 178 6.84 -17.18 -6.05
CA ALA A 178 7.92 -16.53 -5.31
C ALA A 178 8.58 -15.46 -6.18
N GLY A 179 8.88 -14.29 -5.60
CA GLY A 179 9.49 -13.17 -6.31
C GLY A 179 8.47 -12.19 -6.87
N PHE A 180 8.96 -11.21 -7.62
CA PHE A 180 8.19 -10.06 -8.08
C PHE A 180 7.47 -10.34 -9.39
N GLU A 181 6.15 -10.46 -9.32
CA GLU A 181 5.22 -10.45 -10.45
C GLU A 181 4.70 -9.02 -10.66
N ARG A 182 5.03 -8.38 -11.78
CA ARG A 182 4.79 -6.94 -11.97
C ARG A 182 4.19 -6.61 -13.33
N THR A 183 3.70 -5.37 -13.41
CA THR A 183 3.35 -4.69 -14.67
C THR A 183 2.42 -5.50 -15.59
N PRO A 184 1.27 -5.98 -15.09
CA PRO A 184 0.40 -6.84 -15.88
C PRO A 184 -0.23 -6.06 -17.05
N SER A 185 -0.37 -6.73 -18.18
CA SER A 185 -1.12 -6.27 -19.34
C SER A 185 -2.08 -7.38 -19.79
N LEU A 186 -3.36 -7.05 -19.89
CA LEU A 186 -4.38 -7.97 -20.39
C LEU A 186 -4.38 -8.03 -21.91
N SER A 187 -4.61 -9.23 -22.46
CA SER A 187 -4.99 -9.37 -23.86
C SER A 187 -6.30 -8.63 -24.15
N PRO A 188 -6.55 -8.19 -25.39
CA PRO A 188 -7.77 -7.44 -25.75
C PRO A 188 -9.08 -8.17 -25.42
N ASP A 189 -9.09 -9.50 -25.51
CA ASP A 189 -10.21 -10.36 -25.13
C ASP A 189 -10.31 -10.62 -23.60
N GLY A 190 -9.31 -10.18 -22.84
CA GLY A 190 -9.17 -10.41 -21.41
C GLY A 190 -8.88 -11.85 -21.00
N SER A 191 -8.61 -12.77 -21.93
CA SER A 191 -8.41 -14.19 -21.62
C SER A 191 -7.00 -14.50 -21.10
N GLN A 192 -6.02 -13.63 -21.36
CA GLN A 192 -4.62 -13.79 -21.02
C GLN A 192 -4.05 -12.55 -20.34
N VAL A 193 -3.02 -12.75 -19.52
CA VAL A 193 -2.20 -11.68 -18.94
C VAL A 193 -0.75 -11.89 -19.34
N ALA A 194 -0.11 -10.84 -19.85
CA ALA A 194 1.35 -10.74 -19.91
C ALA A 194 1.86 -9.98 -18.69
N PHE A 195 2.95 -10.42 -18.08
CA PHE A 195 3.52 -9.80 -16.89
C PHE A 195 5.03 -10.06 -16.81
N SER A 196 5.75 -9.19 -16.10
CA SER A 196 7.17 -9.41 -15.80
C SER A 196 7.29 -10.23 -14.52
N TRP A 197 8.19 -11.23 -14.50
CA TRP A 197 8.47 -12.01 -13.29
C TRP A 197 9.96 -12.33 -13.18
N ASN A 198 10.52 -12.20 -11.96
CA ASN A 198 11.93 -12.50 -11.71
C ASN A 198 12.25 -13.97 -11.41
N GLY A 199 11.26 -14.86 -11.55
CA GLY A 199 11.42 -16.29 -11.31
C GLY A 199 11.54 -16.66 -9.83
N ALA A 200 11.42 -17.96 -9.54
CA ALA A 200 11.52 -18.48 -8.18
C ALA A 200 12.91 -18.24 -7.54
N SER A 201 13.95 -18.16 -8.36
CA SER A 201 15.34 -17.86 -7.93
C SER A 201 15.60 -16.36 -7.76
N GLN A 202 14.67 -15.49 -8.18
CA GLN A 202 14.75 -14.03 -8.08
C GLN A 202 16.03 -13.43 -8.70
N ASP A 203 16.50 -13.99 -9.81
CA ASP A 203 17.77 -13.68 -10.44
C ASP A 203 17.66 -12.76 -11.67
N ASN A 204 16.58 -12.87 -12.45
CA ASN A 204 16.34 -12.05 -13.63
C ASN A 204 14.86 -11.89 -13.96
N HIS A 205 14.44 -10.70 -14.38
CA HIS A 205 13.09 -10.43 -14.87
C HIS A 205 12.93 -10.81 -16.35
N ASP A 206 11.90 -11.60 -16.65
CA ASP A 206 11.49 -11.96 -18.01
C ASP A 206 10.00 -11.74 -18.21
N ILE A 207 9.53 -11.73 -19.47
CA ILE A 207 8.11 -11.63 -19.78
C ILE A 207 7.48 -13.02 -19.78
N TYR A 208 6.35 -13.15 -19.09
CA TYR A 208 5.55 -14.36 -19.02
C TYR A 208 4.13 -14.08 -19.50
N ILE A 209 3.48 -15.10 -20.06
CA ILE A 209 2.05 -15.08 -20.39
C ILE A 209 1.35 -16.16 -19.56
N LYS A 210 0.17 -15.85 -19.03
CA LYS A 210 -0.69 -16.82 -18.33
C LYS A 210 -2.15 -16.63 -18.75
N LEU A 211 -2.90 -17.73 -18.84
CA LEU A 211 -4.37 -17.67 -18.93
C LEU A 211 -4.96 -17.03 -17.67
N VAL A 212 -6.05 -16.28 -17.83
CA VAL A 212 -6.86 -15.77 -16.72
C VAL A 212 -7.73 -16.91 -16.16
N GLY A 213 -7.07 -17.87 -15.51
CA GLY A 213 -7.65 -19.13 -15.06
C GLY A 213 -6.58 -20.07 -14.50
N PRO A 214 -6.90 -21.36 -14.31
CA PRO A 214 -5.92 -22.35 -13.90
C PRO A 214 -4.89 -22.61 -15.01
N GLY A 215 -3.65 -22.93 -14.62
CA GLY A 215 -2.55 -23.24 -15.55
C GLY A 215 -1.25 -22.53 -15.17
N GLU A 216 -0.11 -23.06 -15.57
CA GLU A 216 1.21 -22.46 -15.34
C GLU A 216 1.50 -21.33 -16.33
N PRO A 217 2.36 -20.36 -15.98
CA PRO A 217 2.75 -19.30 -16.91
C PRO A 217 3.77 -19.84 -17.93
N ILE A 218 3.74 -19.29 -19.14
CA ILE A 218 4.70 -19.58 -20.21
C ILE A 218 5.70 -18.43 -20.24
N ARG A 219 6.99 -18.76 -20.12
CA ARG A 219 8.09 -17.79 -20.29
C ARG A 219 8.26 -17.44 -21.77
N LEU A 220 8.21 -16.16 -22.09
CA LEU A 220 8.26 -15.64 -23.46
C LEU A 220 9.66 -15.12 -23.84
N THR A 221 10.40 -14.57 -22.87
CA THR A 221 11.76 -14.05 -23.07
C THR A 221 12.77 -14.76 -22.17
N THR A 222 14.04 -14.80 -22.59
CA THR A 222 15.12 -15.51 -21.86
C THR A 222 16.44 -14.74 -21.87
N ASN A 223 16.40 -13.42 -22.03
CA ASN A 223 17.62 -12.62 -22.09
C ASN A 223 18.24 -12.51 -20.69
N ARG A 224 19.57 -12.24 -20.63
CA ARG A 224 20.25 -11.95 -19.35
C ARG A 224 19.95 -10.54 -18.83
N ALA A 225 19.54 -9.64 -19.71
CA ALA A 225 19.02 -8.35 -19.33
C ALA A 225 17.57 -8.47 -18.86
N ALA A 226 17.21 -7.66 -17.86
CA ALA A 226 15.87 -7.63 -17.30
C ALA A 226 14.83 -7.08 -18.30
N ASP A 227 13.74 -7.82 -18.48
CA ASP A 227 12.58 -7.45 -19.29
C ASP A 227 11.38 -7.06 -18.39
N ASP A 228 10.77 -5.90 -18.66
CA ASP A 228 9.67 -5.34 -17.85
C ASP A 228 8.63 -4.60 -18.72
N ALA A 229 7.55 -4.14 -18.10
CA ALA A 229 6.46 -3.35 -18.68
C ALA A 229 5.89 -3.91 -20.00
N PRO A 230 5.42 -5.18 -20.03
CA PRO A 230 4.77 -5.71 -21.20
C PRO A 230 3.46 -4.96 -21.51
N ALA A 231 3.15 -4.80 -22.80
CA ALA A 231 1.93 -4.22 -23.29
C ALA A 231 1.41 -5.01 -24.50
N TRP A 232 0.24 -5.61 -24.38
CA TRP A 232 -0.45 -6.29 -25.48
C TRP A 232 -0.84 -5.34 -26.60
N SER A 233 -0.63 -5.77 -27.84
CA SER A 233 -1.15 -5.08 -29.01
C SER A 233 -2.69 -5.14 -29.05
N PRO A 234 -3.38 -4.15 -29.65
CA PRO A 234 -4.84 -4.12 -29.71
C PRO A 234 -5.47 -5.29 -30.47
N ASP A 235 -4.71 -5.92 -31.38
CA ASP A 235 -5.11 -7.10 -32.15
C ASP A 235 -4.84 -8.44 -31.41
N GLY A 236 -4.15 -8.41 -30.27
CA GLY A 236 -3.84 -9.59 -29.47
C GLY A 236 -2.82 -10.53 -30.14
N GLN A 237 -1.97 -10.04 -31.05
CA GLN A 237 -0.97 -10.88 -31.73
C GLN A 237 0.46 -10.68 -31.20
N GLU A 238 0.73 -9.54 -30.57
CA GLU A 238 2.06 -9.11 -30.18
C GLU A 238 2.08 -8.52 -28.78
N ILE A 239 3.25 -8.53 -28.16
CA ILE A 239 3.52 -7.90 -26.87
C ILE A 239 4.74 -7.00 -27.06
N ALA A 240 4.58 -5.70 -26.79
CA ALA A 240 5.70 -4.79 -26.63
C ALA A 240 6.23 -4.88 -25.20
N PHE A 241 7.54 -4.71 -24.99
CA PHE A 241 8.15 -4.71 -23.65
C PHE A 241 9.43 -3.87 -23.63
N LEU A 242 9.94 -3.62 -22.43
CA LEU A 242 11.17 -2.88 -22.19
C LEU A 242 12.28 -3.84 -21.76
N ARG A 243 13.49 -3.66 -22.30
CA ARG A 243 14.69 -4.36 -21.85
C ARG A 243 15.72 -3.38 -21.34
N SER A 244 16.24 -3.61 -20.13
CA SER A 244 17.30 -2.78 -19.55
C SER A 244 18.63 -2.96 -20.30
N LEU A 245 19.32 -1.87 -20.61
CA LEU A 245 20.62 -1.94 -21.27
C LEU A 245 21.73 -2.24 -20.25
N ALA A 246 22.61 -3.17 -20.60
CA ALA A 246 23.77 -3.49 -19.77
C ALA A 246 24.61 -2.23 -19.51
N HIS A 247 24.96 -1.99 -18.23
CA HIS A 247 25.74 -0.83 -17.77
C HIS A 247 25.03 0.53 -17.90
N SER A 248 23.70 0.56 -17.99
CA SER A 248 22.93 1.81 -17.94
C SER A 248 21.64 1.64 -17.13
N ASP A 249 21.50 2.43 -16.07
CA ASP A 249 20.26 2.45 -15.28
C ASP A 249 19.18 3.35 -15.89
N THR A 250 19.52 4.12 -16.93
CA THR A 250 18.70 5.21 -17.49
C THR A 250 18.36 5.03 -18.97
N LYS A 251 18.68 3.87 -19.56
CA LYS A 251 18.34 3.56 -20.95
C LYS A 251 17.75 2.17 -21.07
N VAL A 252 16.71 2.07 -21.91
CA VAL A 252 16.03 0.82 -22.22
C VAL A 252 15.85 0.65 -23.72
N GLU A 253 15.82 -0.59 -24.16
CA GLU A 253 15.35 -0.97 -25.48
C GLU A 253 13.84 -1.18 -25.44
N VAL A 254 13.14 -0.73 -26.48
CA VAL A 254 11.73 -1.06 -26.73
C VAL A 254 11.71 -2.17 -27.76
N LEU A 255 11.12 -3.32 -27.39
CA LEU A 255 11.04 -4.51 -28.23
C LEU A 255 9.60 -4.96 -28.40
N ILE A 256 9.36 -5.77 -29.43
CA ILE A 256 8.10 -6.46 -29.69
C ILE A 256 8.38 -7.94 -29.90
N VAL A 257 7.54 -8.81 -29.33
CA VAL A 257 7.58 -10.26 -29.52
C VAL A 257 6.18 -10.79 -29.86
N PRO A 258 6.04 -11.80 -30.75
CA PRO A 258 4.74 -12.43 -30.98
C PRO A 258 4.24 -13.19 -29.75
N ALA A 259 2.95 -13.06 -29.44
CA ALA A 259 2.35 -13.66 -28.25
C ALA A 259 2.38 -15.20 -28.25
N LEU A 260 2.52 -15.83 -29.42
CA LEU A 260 2.62 -17.28 -29.55
C LEU A 260 4.05 -17.82 -29.33
N GLY A 261 5.04 -16.96 -29.06
CA GLY A 261 6.39 -17.34 -28.60
C GLY A 261 7.27 -18.08 -29.62
N GLN A 262 6.87 -18.16 -30.89
CA GLN A 262 7.59 -18.94 -31.92
C GLN A 262 8.51 -18.11 -32.83
N ALA A 263 8.48 -16.78 -32.74
CA ALA A 263 9.27 -15.90 -33.59
C ALA A 263 10.18 -14.97 -32.78
N ALA A 264 11.22 -14.46 -33.44
CA ALA A 264 12.25 -13.64 -32.82
C ALA A 264 11.71 -12.29 -32.33
N GLU A 265 12.32 -11.78 -31.26
CA GLU A 265 12.12 -10.43 -30.76
C GLU A 265 12.54 -9.40 -31.82
N ARG A 266 11.76 -8.32 -31.94
CA ARG A 266 12.00 -7.23 -32.89
C ARG A 266 12.28 -5.95 -32.12
N HIS A 267 13.43 -5.35 -32.38
CA HIS A 267 13.81 -4.04 -31.83
C HIS A 267 13.02 -2.92 -32.51
N VAL A 268 12.44 -2.03 -31.70
CA VAL A 268 11.72 -0.82 -32.14
C VAL A 268 12.60 0.41 -31.98
N GLY A 269 13.35 0.50 -30.87
CA GLY A 269 14.22 1.64 -30.62
C GLY A 269 14.83 1.61 -29.23
N THR A 270 15.66 2.60 -28.94
CA THR A 270 16.29 2.78 -27.62
C THR A 270 15.95 4.17 -27.11
N VAL A 271 15.51 4.25 -25.85
CA VAL A 271 15.05 5.49 -25.22
C VAL A 271 15.65 5.66 -23.83
N ALA A 272 15.78 6.92 -23.41
CA ALA A 272 16.18 7.24 -22.05
C ALA A 272 14.94 7.29 -21.14
N VAL A 273 15.07 6.69 -19.96
CA VAL A 273 14.00 6.61 -18.94
C VAL A 273 14.60 6.93 -17.57
N PRO A 274 13.76 7.28 -16.58
CA PRO A 274 14.26 7.55 -15.25
C PRO A 274 14.98 6.33 -14.66
N PRO A 275 16.00 6.55 -13.80
CA PRO A 275 16.76 5.47 -13.22
C PRO A 275 15.88 4.50 -12.45
N SER A 276 16.18 3.21 -12.59
CA SER A 276 15.52 2.17 -11.80
C SER A 276 15.85 2.37 -10.31
N SER A 277 14.84 2.61 -9.48
CA SER A 277 14.98 2.48 -8.01
C SER A 277 14.70 1.03 -7.64
N LEU A 278 15.32 0.43 -6.61
CA LEU A 278 14.96 -0.93 -6.14
C LEU A 278 14.84 -2.07 -7.22
N GLY A 279 15.46 -1.92 -8.40
CA GLY A 279 15.43 -2.94 -9.47
C GLY A 279 14.17 -2.98 -10.35
N TRP A 280 13.40 -1.90 -10.47
CA TRP A 280 12.24 -1.79 -11.39
C TRP A 280 12.30 -0.59 -12.34
N THR A 281 11.80 -0.74 -13.56
CA THR A 281 11.71 0.35 -14.54
C THR A 281 10.38 1.10 -14.35
N PRO A 282 10.39 2.42 -14.09
CA PRO A 282 9.15 3.19 -13.84
C PRO A 282 8.40 3.57 -15.12
N ALA A 283 8.92 3.22 -16.31
CA ALA A 283 8.27 3.48 -17.58
C ALA A 283 7.18 2.44 -17.89
N ARG A 284 6.12 2.89 -18.57
CA ARG A 284 5.00 2.04 -19.03
C ARG A 284 4.77 2.27 -20.51
N LEU A 285 4.42 1.20 -21.21
CA LEU A 285 4.09 1.21 -22.62
C LEU A 285 2.57 1.22 -22.80
N SER A 286 2.10 1.92 -23.83
CA SER A 286 0.72 1.78 -24.32
C SER A 286 0.70 1.80 -25.83
N TRP A 287 -0.03 0.87 -26.44
CA TRP A 287 -0.28 0.90 -27.87
C TRP A 287 -1.32 1.97 -28.21
N THR A 288 -1.21 2.56 -29.40
CA THR A 288 -2.35 3.25 -30.00
C THR A 288 -3.42 2.23 -30.38
N PRO A 289 -4.72 2.57 -30.34
CA PRO A 289 -5.81 1.62 -30.63
C PRO A 289 -5.74 0.98 -32.02
N ASP A 290 -5.06 1.62 -32.98
CA ASP A 290 -4.84 1.09 -34.33
C ASP A 290 -3.60 0.19 -34.46
N GLY A 291 -2.84 -0.01 -33.38
CA GLY A 291 -1.64 -0.87 -33.35
C GLY A 291 -0.43 -0.32 -34.12
N ARG A 292 -0.47 0.92 -34.62
CA ARG A 292 0.65 1.49 -35.41
C ARG A 292 1.77 2.08 -34.57
N TRP A 293 1.48 2.53 -33.36
CA TRP A 293 2.44 3.23 -32.50
C TRP A 293 2.45 2.68 -31.09
N ILE A 294 3.60 2.85 -30.43
CA ILE A 294 3.81 2.56 -29.01
C ILE A 294 4.17 3.88 -28.32
N ALA A 295 3.41 4.23 -27.28
CA ALA A 295 3.65 5.38 -26.42
C ALA A 295 4.50 5.03 -25.21
N ILE A 296 5.45 5.92 -24.87
CA ILE A 296 6.30 5.81 -23.68
C ILE A 296 6.76 7.20 -23.20
N GLY A 297 6.96 7.38 -21.90
CA GLY A 297 7.64 8.55 -21.34
C GLY A 297 9.15 8.49 -21.56
N VAL A 298 9.75 9.50 -22.17
CA VAL A 298 11.18 9.57 -22.51
C VAL A 298 11.83 10.79 -21.87
N ASP A 299 12.95 10.57 -21.18
CA ASP A 299 13.79 11.64 -20.63
C ASP A 299 14.65 12.26 -21.73
N GLU A 300 14.72 13.59 -21.77
CA GLU A 300 15.56 14.33 -22.71
C GLU A 300 16.52 15.26 -21.94
N PRO A 301 17.80 15.41 -22.35
CA PRO A 301 18.76 16.22 -21.59
C PRO A 301 18.38 17.70 -21.44
N ALA A 302 17.66 18.25 -22.41
CA ALA A 302 17.32 19.67 -22.50
C ALA A 302 15.95 20.01 -21.89
N GLU A 303 15.10 19.02 -21.61
CA GLU A 303 13.68 19.21 -21.27
C GLU A 303 13.19 18.21 -20.21
N SER A 304 12.04 18.47 -19.60
CA SER A 304 11.41 17.45 -18.75
C SER A 304 10.92 16.26 -19.59
N ARG A 305 10.81 15.10 -18.93
CA ARG A 305 10.25 13.87 -19.50
C ARG A 305 8.92 14.16 -20.19
N GLY A 306 8.78 13.72 -21.44
CA GLY A 306 7.55 13.85 -22.23
C GLY A 306 7.08 12.50 -22.78
N ILE A 307 5.82 12.40 -23.20
CA ILE A 307 5.31 11.21 -23.88
C ILE A 307 5.69 11.26 -25.36
N TRP A 308 6.26 10.16 -25.85
CA TRP A 308 6.64 9.95 -27.24
C TRP A 308 5.93 8.75 -27.82
N LEU A 309 5.62 8.82 -29.11
CA LEU A 309 5.21 7.71 -29.94
C LEU A 309 6.38 7.22 -30.77
N LEU A 310 6.57 5.91 -30.75
CA LEU A 310 7.50 5.17 -31.60
C LEU A 310 6.68 4.33 -32.57
N SER A 311 6.96 4.40 -33.87
CA SER A 311 6.25 3.57 -34.84
C SER A 311 6.57 2.10 -34.59
N LYS A 312 5.60 1.22 -34.83
CA LYS A 312 5.75 -0.24 -34.63
C LYS A 312 6.95 -0.81 -35.39
N ASP A 313 7.40 -0.19 -36.47
CA ASP A 313 8.57 -0.60 -37.27
C ASP A 313 9.89 0.10 -36.87
N GLY A 314 9.86 0.99 -35.88
CA GLY A 314 11.01 1.71 -35.35
C GLY A 314 11.55 2.83 -36.24
N ARG A 315 10.89 3.14 -37.36
CA ARG A 315 11.38 4.11 -38.35
C ARG A 315 11.05 5.55 -38.02
N GLU A 316 9.97 5.77 -37.27
CA GLU A 316 9.47 7.09 -36.96
C GLU A 316 9.29 7.25 -35.44
N ARG A 317 9.56 8.47 -34.96
CA ARG A 317 9.25 8.87 -33.59
C ARG A 317 8.69 10.27 -33.58
N ARG A 318 7.71 10.52 -32.72
CA ARG A 318 7.10 11.84 -32.52
C ARG A 318 6.77 12.08 -31.07
N ARG A 319 6.83 13.34 -30.66
CA ARG A 319 6.49 13.74 -29.30
C ARG A 319 5.03 14.17 -29.21
N LEU A 320 4.35 13.81 -28.13
CA LEU A 320 2.96 14.20 -27.86
C LEU A 320 2.83 15.25 -26.77
N THR A 321 3.70 15.24 -25.76
CA THR A 321 3.62 16.18 -24.65
C THR A 321 4.94 16.91 -24.41
N THR A 322 4.82 18.18 -24.04
CA THR A 322 5.96 19.05 -23.72
C THR A 322 5.71 19.67 -22.36
N THR A 323 6.58 19.36 -21.40
CA THR A 323 6.48 19.86 -20.02
C THR A 323 7.67 20.76 -19.74
N PRO A 324 7.47 21.98 -19.21
CA PRO A 324 8.56 22.85 -18.78
C PRO A 324 9.49 22.18 -17.75
N ARG A 325 10.75 22.63 -17.68
CA ARG A 325 11.85 21.97 -16.94
C ARG A 325 11.67 21.96 -15.40
N ASP A 326 10.74 22.73 -14.87
CA ASP A 326 10.54 22.96 -13.44
C ASP A 326 9.56 21.96 -12.77
N GLU A 327 8.85 21.13 -13.55
CA GLU A 327 8.00 20.08 -13.00
C GLU A 327 8.79 18.79 -12.70
N PHE A 328 8.90 18.46 -11.40
CA PHE A 328 9.56 17.24 -10.93
C PHE A 328 8.91 15.98 -11.52
N ASN A 329 9.70 15.05 -12.08
CA ASN A 329 9.33 13.78 -12.71
C ASN A 329 8.68 13.82 -14.11
N GLY A 330 8.26 14.96 -14.69
CA GLY A 330 7.66 15.02 -16.05
C GLY A 330 6.53 13.99 -16.31
N ASP A 331 6.27 13.68 -17.59
CA ASP A 331 5.11 12.88 -18.01
C ASP A 331 5.38 11.38 -18.15
N SER A 332 4.42 10.54 -17.74
CA SER A 332 4.54 9.07 -17.74
C SER A 332 3.20 8.33 -17.80
N ASN A 333 3.26 7.00 -17.88
CA ASN A 333 2.10 6.10 -17.84
C ASN A 333 0.98 6.49 -18.82
N PRO A 334 1.28 6.61 -20.12
CA PRO A 334 0.26 6.92 -21.11
C PRO A 334 -0.75 5.77 -21.20
N ALA A 335 -2.03 6.09 -21.42
CA ALA A 335 -3.08 5.15 -21.75
C ALA A 335 -4.07 5.80 -22.74
N PHE A 336 -4.32 5.15 -23.87
CA PHE A 336 -5.28 5.63 -24.86
C PHE A 336 -6.70 5.21 -24.53
N SER A 337 -7.67 6.08 -24.82
CA SER A 337 -9.08 5.70 -24.90
C SER A 337 -9.28 4.69 -26.03
N SER A 338 -10.31 3.85 -25.91
CA SER A 338 -10.61 2.82 -26.91
C SER A 338 -10.89 3.41 -28.30
N ASP A 339 -11.45 4.62 -28.35
CA ASP A 339 -11.70 5.37 -29.58
C ASP A 339 -10.47 6.10 -30.16
N GLY A 340 -9.35 6.13 -29.44
CA GLY A 340 -8.09 6.78 -29.84
C GLY A 340 -8.12 8.32 -29.86
N ARG A 341 -9.21 8.95 -29.44
CA ARG A 341 -9.35 10.42 -29.44
C ARG A 341 -8.77 11.07 -28.20
N HIS A 342 -8.43 10.30 -27.18
CA HIS A 342 -7.88 10.80 -25.92
C HIS A 342 -6.72 9.94 -25.44
N MET A 343 -5.81 10.58 -24.72
CA MET A 343 -4.74 9.91 -23.98
C MET A 343 -4.71 10.46 -22.56
N ALA A 344 -4.86 9.57 -21.59
CA ALA A 344 -4.61 9.87 -20.19
C ALA A 344 -3.13 9.59 -19.86
N PHE A 345 -2.53 10.37 -18.98
CA PHE A 345 -1.16 10.18 -18.52
C PHE A 345 -0.94 10.79 -17.14
N ILE A 346 0.12 10.37 -16.46
CA ILE A 346 0.54 10.89 -15.15
C ILE A 346 1.62 11.95 -15.36
N GLY A 347 1.30 13.19 -14.99
CA GLY A 347 2.22 14.34 -15.04
C GLY A 347 2.71 14.73 -13.65
N GLY A 348 3.97 15.15 -13.57
CA GLY A 348 4.62 15.58 -12.33
C GLY A 348 3.95 16.79 -11.67
N ALA A 349 3.90 16.82 -10.33
CA ALA A 349 3.35 17.96 -9.59
C ALA A 349 4.20 18.32 -8.36
N GLY A 350 5.51 18.04 -8.42
CA GLY A 350 6.47 18.24 -7.33
C GLY A 350 6.93 16.92 -6.70
N VAL A 351 7.88 17.00 -5.76
CA VAL A 351 8.41 15.82 -5.08
C VAL A 351 7.27 15.12 -4.35
N GLY A 352 6.95 13.88 -4.72
CA GLY A 352 6.01 13.05 -3.99
C GLY A 352 4.52 13.30 -4.24
N ALA A 353 4.19 13.99 -5.34
CA ALA A 353 2.82 14.12 -5.83
C ALA A 353 2.86 14.20 -7.36
N ASN A 354 1.80 13.70 -7.99
CA ASN A 354 1.59 13.80 -9.43
C ASN A 354 0.08 13.96 -9.68
N ALA A 355 -0.30 14.21 -10.92
CA ALA A 355 -1.71 14.31 -11.29
C ALA A 355 -1.97 13.61 -12.63
N ILE A 356 -3.20 13.17 -12.81
CA ILE A 356 -3.66 12.59 -14.07
C ILE A 356 -4.12 13.74 -14.97
N HIS A 357 -3.63 13.71 -16.20
CA HIS A 357 -3.97 14.64 -17.26
C HIS A 357 -4.59 13.88 -18.43
N ILE A 358 -5.46 14.55 -19.19
CA ILE A 358 -6.06 14.03 -20.42
C ILE A 358 -5.69 14.97 -21.56
N LEU A 359 -5.14 14.41 -22.63
CA LEU A 359 -4.85 15.10 -23.89
C LEU A 359 -5.82 14.63 -24.97
N ALA A 360 -6.47 15.57 -25.66
CA ALA A 360 -7.27 15.27 -26.85
C ALA A 360 -6.36 15.07 -28.07
N LEU A 361 -6.79 14.19 -28.97
CA LEU A 361 -6.01 13.73 -30.10
C LEU A 361 -6.85 13.70 -31.38
N SER A 362 -6.21 14.02 -32.50
CA SER A 362 -6.78 13.81 -33.84
C SER A 362 -6.79 12.31 -34.20
N PRO A 363 -7.49 11.89 -35.27
CA PRO A 363 -7.41 10.52 -35.77
C PRO A 363 -6.00 10.09 -36.20
N ALA A 364 -5.08 11.04 -36.43
CA ALA A 364 -3.67 10.77 -36.67
C ALA A 364 -2.85 10.70 -35.36
N PHE A 365 -3.48 10.83 -34.20
CA PHE A 365 -2.90 11.03 -32.87
C PHE A 365 -2.00 12.27 -32.76
N GLU A 366 -2.42 13.37 -33.37
CA GLU A 366 -1.79 14.66 -33.13
C GLU A 366 -2.48 15.38 -31.95
N PRO A 367 -1.74 16.04 -31.05
CA PRO A 367 -2.31 16.80 -29.94
C PRO A 367 -3.31 17.87 -30.41
N ILE A 368 -4.52 17.87 -29.83
CA ILE A 368 -5.52 18.92 -30.01
C ILE A 368 -5.59 19.74 -28.72
N GLY A 369 -4.90 20.88 -28.71
CA GLY A 369 -4.83 21.76 -27.54
C GLY A 369 -3.87 21.25 -26.46
N SER A 370 -3.98 21.83 -25.27
CA SER A 370 -3.14 21.49 -24.12
C SER A 370 -3.78 20.40 -23.25
N PRO A 371 -2.98 19.55 -22.57
CA PRO A 371 -3.51 18.60 -21.60
C PRO A 371 -4.35 19.25 -20.49
N VAL A 372 -5.43 18.60 -20.10
CA VAL A 372 -6.32 19.04 -19.01
C VAL A 372 -6.10 18.15 -17.79
N ARG A 373 -5.80 18.76 -16.64
CA ARG A 373 -5.66 18.05 -15.36
C ARG A 373 -7.03 17.63 -14.82
N VAL A 374 -7.17 16.36 -14.44
CA VAL A 374 -8.44 15.79 -13.94
C VAL A 374 -8.38 15.28 -12.50
N THR A 375 -7.20 15.16 -11.89
CA THR A 375 -7.05 14.87 -10.45
C THR A 375 -6.28 15.97 -9.72
N THR A 376 -6.42 16.01 -8.39
CA THR A 376 -5.65 16.90 -7.52
C THR A 376 -4.29 16.27 -7.18
N PRO A 377 -3.19 17.05 -7.19
CA PRO A 377 -1.84 16.52 -6.93
C PRO A 377 -1.55 16.39 -5.43
N VAL A 378 -2.35 15.60 -4.73
CA VAL A 378 -2.22 15.38 -3.29
C VAL A 378 -1.62 14.00 -3.00
N GLU A 379 -2.04 12.99 -3.77
CA GLU A 379 -1.52 11.63 -3.72
C GLU A 379 -0.53 11.34 -4.87
N VAL A 380 0.12 10.19 -4.81
CA VAL A 380 0.91 9.62 -5.91
C VAL A 380 0.08 8.60 -6.65
N HIS A 381 -0.04 8.80 -7.95
CA HIS A 381 -0.62 7.85 -8.89
C HIS A 381 0.47 6.93 -9.45
N LEU A 382 0.20 5.61 -9.49
CA LEU A 382 1.18 4.57 -9.86
C LEU A 382 0.87 3.87 -11.18
N GLY A 383 -0.39 3.89 -11.59
CA GLY A 383 -0.90 3.29 -12.82
C GLY A 383 -2.31 3.77 -13.12
N LEU A 384 -2.72 3.72 -14.38
CA LEU A 384 -4.07 4.08 -14.81
C LEU A 384 -4.48 3.30 -16.06
N ALA A 385 -5.78 3.15 -16.27
CA ALA A 385 -6.39 2.58 -17.45
C ALA A 385 -7.76 3.23 -17.71
N TRP A 386 -8.17 3.29 -18.98
CA TRP A 386 -9.53 3.68 -19.36
C TRP A 386 -10.52 2.55 -19.07
N ALA A 387 -11.71 2.91 -18.59
CA ALA A 387 -12.86 2.02 -18.63
C ALA A 387 -13.18 1.64 -20.07
N GLY A 388 -13.67 0.42 -20.32
CA GLY A 388 -13.90 -0.08 -21.68
C GLY A 388 -14.96 0.67 -22.49
N ASP A 389 -15.71 1.56 -21.86
CA ASP A 389 -16.70 2.47 -22.46
C ASP A 389 -16.20 3.92 -22.61
N ASP A 390 -14.94 4.17 -22.26
CA ASP A 390 -14.30 5.50 -22.21
C ASP A 390 -14.99 6.53 -21.31
N THR A 391 -15.88 6.11 -20.40
CA THR A 391 -16.62 7.03 -19.50
C THR A 391 -15.95 7.25 -18.15
N ALA A 392 -14.86 6.55 -17.87
CA ALA A 392 -14.15 6.67 -16.60
C ALA A 392 -12.68 6.27 -16.74
N LEU A 393 -11.87 6.72 -15.78
CA LEU A 393 -10.54 6.19 -15.53
C LEU A 393 -10.55 5.34 -14.27
N VAL A 394 -9.82 4.23 -14.30
CA VAL A 394 -9.45 3.46 -13.12
C VAL A 394 -7.96 3.66 -12.89
N PHE A 395 -7.55 3.99 -11.68
CA PHE A 395 -6.15 4.30 -11.38
C PHE A 395 -5.80 3.89 -9.95
N SER A 396 -4.51 3.63 -9.73
CA SER A 396 -3.94 3.44 -8.40
C SER A 396 -3.48 4.77 -7.84
N SER A 397 -3.80 5.05 -6.58
CA SER A 397 -3.41 6.27 -5.88
C SER A 397 -3.09 5.99 -4.42
N GLY A 398 -2.05 6.61 -3.86
CA GLY A 398 -1.69 6.48 -2.45
C GLY A 398 -0.53 7.38 -2.04
N ALA A 399 -0.04 7.17 -0.83
CA ALA A 399 1.16 7.84 -0.34
C ALA A 399 2.44 7.24 -0.97
N ILE A 400 3.51 8.03 -1.11
CA ILE A 400 4.82 7.57 -1.65
C ILE A 400 5.33 6.32 -0.92
N PHE A 401 5.05 6.25 0.38
CA PHE A 401 5.50 5.21 1.30
C PHE A 401 4.36 4.49 2.00
N GLY A 402 3.11 4.75 1.61
CA GLY A 402 1.92 4.15 2.22
C GLY A 402 1.18 3.24 1.27
N GLN A 403 0.04 2.73 1.73
CA GLN A 403 -0.76 1.83 0.91
C GLN A 403 -1.45 2.60 -0.21
N SER A 404 -1.33 2.09 -1.42
CA SER A 404 -2.10 2.55 -2.56
C SER A 404 -3.46 1.88 -2.60
N ARG A 405 -4.43 2.51 -3.27
CA ARG A 405 -5.78 2.01 -3.46
C ARG A 405 -6.25 2.29 -4.86
N LEU A 406 -7.07 1.39 -5.40
CA LEU A 406 -7.71 1.64 -6.69
C LEU A 406 -8.87 2.62 -6.52
N GLN A 407 -8.93 3.58 -7.43
CA GLN A 407 -10.00 4.56 -7.52
C GLN A 407 -10.59 4.56 -8.93
N ARG A 408 -11.87 4.92 -9.02
CA ARG A 408 -12.57 5.18 -10.29
C ARG A 408 -12.94 6.64 -10.36
N LEU A 409 -12.57 7.32 -11.44
CA LEU A 409 -12.94 8.70 -11.73
C LEU A 409 -13.91 8.72 -12.93
N PRO A 410 -15.20 9.02 -12.72
CA PRO A 410 -16.14 9.27 -13.80
C PRO A 410 -15.71 10.48 -14.63
N LEU A 411 -15.78 10.36 -15.96
CA LEU A 411 -15.37 11.37 -16.91
C LEU A 411 -16.52 11.82 -17.81
N ARG A 412 -16.35 13.04 -18.31
CA ARG A 412 -17.08 13.61 -19.45
C ARG A 412 -16.05 13.93 -20.52
N THR A 413 -15.87 12.99 -21.45
CA THR A 413 -14.88 13.08 -22.52
C THR A 413 -15.15 14.24 -23.48
N ASP A 414 -16.42 14.62 -23.67
CA ASP A 414 -16.81 15.82 -24.42
C ASP A 414 -16.25 17.13 -23.85
N ARG A 415 -15.94 17.16 -22.55
CA ARG A 415 -15.41 18.34 -21.84
C ARG A 415 -14.01 18.13 -21.27
N LEU A 416 -13.40 16.96 -21.48
CA LEU A 416 -12.13 16.55 -20.88
C LEU A 416 -12.10 16.77 -19.36
N ALA A 417 -13.21 16.50 -18.68
CA ALA A 417 -13.38 16.83 -17.27
C ALA A 417 -13.94 15.67 -16.46
N ALA A 418 -13.60 15.65 -15.17
CA ALA A 418 -14.28 14.80 -14.21
C ALA A 418 -15.78 15.14 -14.15
N SER A 419 -16.63 14.12 -14.17
CA SER A 419 -18.09 14.28 -14.09
C SER A 419 -18.63 14.12 -12.67
N GLY A 420 -17.77 13.69 -11.74
CA GLY A 420 -18.03 13.56 -10.31
C GLY A 420 -16.72 13.33 -9.54
N PRO A 421 -16.78 13.20 -8.20
CA PRO A 421 -15.61 12.85 -7.40
C PRO A 421 -15.11 11.45 -7.77
N SER A 422 -13.82 11.19 -7.53
CA SER A 422 -13.32 9.81 -7.56
C SER A 422 -13.92 9.01 -6.41
N SER A 423 -14.16 7.72 -6.65
CA SER A 423 -14.58 6.77 -5.62
C SER A 423 -13.53 5.67 -5.45
N VAL A 424 -13.24 5.31 -4.20
CA VAL A 424 -12.38 4.18 -3.87
C VAL A 424 -13.13 2.88 -4.20
N LEU A 425 -12.48 1.99 -4.93
CA LEU A 425 -13.03 0.67 -5.22
C LEU A 425 -12.98 -0.21 -3.96
N PRO A 426 -13.94 -1.13 -3.76
CA PRO A 426 -13.99 -1.99 -2.56
C PRO A 426 -12.91 -3.09 -2.53
N PHE A 427 -11.92 -2.99 -3.41
CA PHE A 427 -10.78 -3.89 -3.56
C PHE A 427 -9.59 -3.09 -4.11
N GLY A 428 -8.41 -3.72 -4.16
CA GLY A 428 -7.22 -3.09 -4.70
C GLY A 428 -6.45 -2.26 -3.68
N GLU A 429 -6.53 -2.61 -2.40
CA GLU A 429 -5.55 -2.19 -1.39
C GLU A 429 -4.14 -2.67 -1.82
N GLN A 430 -3.15 -1.80 -1.65
CA GLN A 430 -1.77 -1.95 -2.11
C GLN A 430 -1.61 -2.19 -3.62
N ALA A 431 -2.64 -1.90 -4.42
CA ALA A 431 -2.57 -2.05 -5.86
C ALA A 431 -1.65 -0.99 -6.49
N THR A 432 -0.75 -1.35 -7.39
CA THR A 432 0.18 -0.41 -8.04
C THR A 432 -0.13 -0.24 -9.52
N THR A 433 0.32 -1.16 -10.35
CA THR A 433 0.09 -1.14 -11.78
C THR A 433 -1.18 -1.94 -12.11
N LEU A 434 -1.86 -1.57 -13.19
CA LEU A 434 -3.12 -2.18 -13.60
C LEU A 434 -3.28 -2.16 -15.12
N SER A 435 -4.11 -3.07 -15.61
CA SER A 435 -4.55 -3.14 -16.99
C SER A 435 -6.03 -3.55 -17.03
N LEU A 436 -6.80 -2.86 -17.87
CA LEU A 436 -8.22 -3.12 -18.06
C LEU A 436 -8.48 -3.54 -19.52
N SER A 437 -9.22 -4.63 -19.72
CA SER A 437 -9.69 -5.00 -21.05
C SER A 437 -10.99 -4.26 -21.42
N PRO A 438 -11.31 -4.10 -22.72
CA PRO A 438 -12.60 -3.58 -23.18
C PRO A 438 -13.82 -4.36 -22.65
N GLY A 439 -13.62 -5.64 -22.29
CA GLY A 439 -14.63 -6.47 -21.64
C GLY A 439 -14.96 -6.07 -20.20
N GLY A 440 -14.21 -5.14 -19.60
CA GLY A 440 -14.34 -4.75 -18.20
C GLY A 440 -13.52 -5.61 -17.24
N ARG A 441 -12.65 -6.50 -17.73
CA ARG A 441 -11.76 -7.27 -16.86
C ARG A 441 -10.58 -6.42 -16.44
N LEU A 442 -10.31 -6.38 -15.15
CA LEU A 442 -9.21 -5.66 -14.52
C LEU A 442 -8.21 -6.65 -13.95
N VAL A 443 -6.95 -6.51 -14.31
CA VAL A 443 -5.83 -7.14 -13.62
C VAL A 443 -4.96 -6.05 -13.00
N TYR A 444 -4.50 -6.27 -11.77
CA TYR A 444 -3.63 -5.34 -11.08
C TYR A 444 -2.58 -6.07 -10.24
N GLU A 445 -1.43 -5.44 -10.11
CA GLU A 445 -0.33 -5.83 -9.23
C GLU A 445 -0.64 -5.36 -7.81
N VAL A 446 -0.41 -6.22 -6.81
CA VAL A 446 -0.43 -5.86 -5.38
C VAL A 446 0.96 -6.05 -4.82
N ASN A 447 1.51 -5.02 -4.19
CA ASN A 447 2.81 -5.07 -3.53
C ASN A 447 2.67 -5.24 -2.01
N PHE A 448 3.23 -6.31 -1.49
CA PHE A 448 3.32 -6.58 -0.07
C PHE A 448 4.68 -6.10 0.41
N ARG A 449 4.69 -5.13 1.31
CA ARG A 449 5.90 -4.66 1.98
C ARG A 449 5.67 -4.68 3.48
N ASP A 450 6.59 -5.32 4.17
CA ASP A 450 6.69 -5.33 5.62
C ASP A 450 8.03 -4.72 6.00
N THR A 451 8.00 -3.62 6.77
CA THR A 451 9.19 -3.01 7.32
C THR A 451 9.12 -2.98 8.83
N ALA A 452 10.27 -3.14 9.47
CA ALA A 452 10.36 -3.13 10.92
C ALA A 452 11.36 -2.07 11.41
N LEU A 453 11.14 -1.69 12.66
CA LEU A 453 12.10 -0.93 13.45
C LEU A 453 12.95 -1.90 14.27
N GLU A 454 14.22 -1.99 13.92
CA GLU A 454 15.20 -2.80 14.62
C GLU A 454 16.14 -1.91 15.41
N ARG A 455 16.56 -2.37 16.59
CA ARG A 455 17.60 -1.71 17.38
C ARG A 455 18.79 -2.62 17.63
N MET A 456 19.94 -1.99 17.82
CA MET A 456 21.17 -2.63 18.26
C MET A 456 21.80 -1.87 19.41
N HIS A 457 22.47 -2.61 20.29
CA HIS A 457 23.26 -2.01 21.35
C HIS A 457 24.52 -1.35 20.77
N VAL A 458 24.85 -0.15 21.25
CA VAL A 458 26.02 0.63 20.82
C VAL A 458 26.76 1.22 22.04
N PRO A 459 28.10 1.32 22.03
CA PRO A 459 29.01 0.80 21.00
C PRO A 459 29.02 -0.74 21.00
N ALA A 460 29.09 -1.33 19.80
CA ALA A 460 28.86 -2.77 19.63
C ALA A 460 29.99 -3.61 20.26
N GLY A 461 29.65 -4.41 21.28
CA GLY A 461 30.36 -5.65 21.61
C GLY A 461 29.82 -6.78 20.72
N ALA A 462 30.68 -7.73 20.34
CA ALA A 462 30.42 -8.80 19.37
C ALA A 462 28.97 -9.30 19.34
N SER A 463 28.34 -9.21 18.16
CA SER A 463 27.00 -9.73 17.84
C SER A 463 25.92 -9.40 18.87
N SER A 464 25.56 -8.12 19.00
CA SER A 464 24.29 -7.78 19.63
C SER A 464 23.14 -8.17 18.69
N PRO A 465 22.18 -9.02 19.11
CA PRO A 465 21.07 -9.39 18.26
C PRO A 465 20.24 -8.15 17.93
N LEU A 466 19.81 -8.06 16.66
CA LEU A 466 18.83 -7.07 16.22
C LEU A 466 17.50 -7.43 16.87
N ALA A 467 17.06 -6.61 17.82
CA ALA A 467 15.76 -6.78 18.44
C ALA A 467 14.72 -5.95 17.67
N SER A 468 13.63 -6.58 17.24
CA SER A 468 12.44 -5.87 16.77
C SER A 468 11.75 -5.25 17.99
N VAL A 469 11.48 -3.94 17.94
CA VAL A 469 11.12 -3.15 19.13
C VAL A 469 9.64 -2.79 19.18
N VAL A 470 8.93 -2.85 18.07
CA VAL A 470 7.59 -2.25 17.96
C VAL A 470 6.58 -3.33 17.59
N GLY A 471 5.43 -3.31 18.27
CA GLY A 471 4.37 -4.31 18.16
C GLY A 471 4.23 -4.84 16.72
N PRO A 472 4.33 -6.17 16.53
CA PRO A 472 4.52 -6.76 15.21
C PRO A 472 3.38 -6.33 14.29
N SER A 473 3.75 -5.59 13.24
CA SER A 473 2.89 -5.16 12.16
C SER A 473 3.33 -5.89 10.90
N THR A 474 2.42 -6.12 9.97
CA THR A 474 2.74 -6.63 8.62
C THR A 474 2.77 -5.51 7.60
N TYR A 475 2.96 -4.28 8.06
CA TYR A 475 2.87 -3.04 7.29
C TYR A 475 4.11 -2.18 7.53
N ASP A 476 4.17 -1.02 6.88
CA ASP A 476 5.36 -0.18 6.93
C ASP A 476 5.50 0.54 8.27
N GLU A 477 6.63 0.31 8.93
CA GLU A 477 7.13 1.06 10.09
C GLU A 477 8.38 1.86 9.69
N ALA A 478 8.39 3.16 9.97
CA ALA A 478 9.48 4.05 9.53
C ALA A 478 9.73 5.24 10.46
N THR A 479 10.88 5.90 10.26
CA THR A 479 11.26 7.17 10.89
C THR A 479 11.09 7.20 12.41
N PRO A 480 11.82 6.34 13.15
CA PRO A 480 11.73 6.32 14.59
C PRO A 480 12.34 7.57 15.24
N ALA A 481 11.86 7.93 16.43
CA ALA A 481 12.47 8.92 17.33
C ALA A 481 12.22 8.53 18.79
N TYR A 482 13.22 8.67 19.64
CA TYR A 482 13.10 8.45 21.09
C TYR A 482 12.59 9.71 21.80
N SER A 483 11.78 9.52 22.84
CA SER A 483 11.51 10.57 23.83
C SER A 483 12.78 10.98 24.55
N ARG A 484 12.80 12.16 25.15
CA ARG A 484 13.96 12.72 25.85
C ARG A 484 14.34 11.86 27.06
N ASP A 485 13.35 11.32 27.75
CA ASP A 485 13.55 10.38 28.87
C ASP A 485 13.90 8.95 28.42
N GLY A 486 13.82 8.64 27.12
CA GLY A 486 14.08 7.33 26.54
C GLY A 486 13.05 6.24 26.90
N SER A 487 11.90 6.60 27.49
CA SER A 487 10.86 5.63 27.87
C SER A 487 9.88 5.34 26.73
N HIS A 488 9.76 6.25 25.76
CA HIS A 488 8.85 6.13 24.63
C HIS A 488 9.57 6.26 23.28
N ILE A 489 8.89 5.80 22.24
CA ILE A 489 9.25 5.99 20.85
C ILE A 489 8.07 6.54 20.07
N ALA A 490 8.35 7.48 19.17
CA ALA A 490 7.43 7.89 18.13
C ALA A 490 7.93 7.39 16.78
N PHE A 491 7.02 6.97 15.92
CA PHE A 491 7.35 6.45 14.59
C PHE A 491 6.13 6.56 13.67
N ILE A 492 6.34 6.30 12.39
CA ILE A 492 5.28 6.28 11.37
C ILE A 492 4.86 4.84 11.12
N SER A 493 3.55 4.60 11.07
CA SER A 493 2.99 3.32 10.68
C SER A 493 1.88 3.48 9.65
N THR A 494 1.76 2.52 8.74
CA THR A 494 0.63 2.38 7.79
C THR A 494 -0.43 1.40 8.24
N ARG A 495 -0.37 0.89 9.49
CA ARG A 495 -1.26 -0.17 9.99
C ARG A 495 -2.77 0.14 9.99
N THR A 496 -3.14 1.41 9.82
CA THR A 496 -4.53 1.88 9.69
C THR A 496 -4.90 2.33 8.28
N GLY A 497 -4.06 2.03 7.28
CA GLY A 497 -4.25 2.39 5.87
C GLY A 497 -3.48 3.64 5.45
N ASP A 498 -3.55 4.71 6.25
CA ASP A 498 -2.81 5.95 6.02
C ASP A 498 -1.51 6.02 6.84
N GLN A 499 -0.57 6.86 6.40
CA GLN A 499 0.67 7.13 7.15
C GLN A 499 0.40 8.08 8.31
N GLU A 500 0.40 7.54 9.52
CA GLU A 500 0.11 8.28 10.74
C GLU A 500 1.23 8.10 11.77
N LEU A 501 1.31 9.02 12.73
CA LEU A 501 2.22 8.92 13.86
C LEU A 501 1.63 7.98 14.91
N TRP A 502 2.51 7.15 15.44
CA TRP A 502 2.24 6.24 16.53
C TRP A 502 3.28 6.43 17.62
N VAL A 503 2.83 6.24 18.86
CA VAL A 503 3.67 6.25 20.05
C VAL A 503 3.51 4.93 20.78
N SER A 504 4.61 4.40 21.29
CA SER A 504 4.63 3.25 22.21
C SER A 504 5.71 3.44 23.26
N ASN A 505 5.71 2.59 24.27
CA ASN A 505 6.87 2.41 25.13
C ASN A 505 8.06 1.86 24.31
N THR A 506 9.28 1.99 24.81
CA THR A 506 10.51 1.47 24.18
C THR A 506 10.61 -0.07 24.14
N ASP A 507 9.69 -0.79 24.78
CA ASP A 507 9.53 -2.24 24.66
C ASP A 507 8.42 -2.65 23.68
N GLY A 508 7.77 -1.67 23.04
CA GLY A 508 6.68 -1.87 22.07
C GLY A 508 5.28 -1.96 22.68
N THR A 509 5.15 -1.91 24.01
CA THR A 509 3.84 -1.89 24.70
C THR A 509 3.21 -0.49 24.68
N ASN A 510 1.95 -0.37 25.13
CA ASN A 510 1.20 0.90 25.13
C ASN A 510 1.12 1.59 23.76
N LEU A 511 1.00 0.79 22.71
CA LEU A 511 0.94 1.27 21.34
C LEU A 511 -0.35 2.05 21.07
N ARG A 512 -0.23 3.31 20.62
CA ARG A 512 -1.37 4.17 20.27
C ARG A 512 -1.08 5.09 19.08
N GLN A 513 -2.10 5.33 18.27
CA GLN A 513 -2.08 6.34 17.22
C GLN A 513 -2.25 7.74 17.85
N VAL A 514 -1.47 8.71 17.39
CA VAL A 514 -1.49 10.08 17.96
C VAL A 514 -1.78 11.18 16.94
N THR A 515 -1.89 10.84 15.65
CA THR A 515 -2.39 11.74 14.60
C THR A 515 -3.52 11.09 13.81
N PHE A 516 -4.44 11.90 13.31
CA PHE A 516 -5.63 11.46 12.56
C PHE A 516 -5.85 12.41 11.38
N MET A 517 -4.83 12.56 10.56
CA MET A 517 -4.78 13.60 9.51
C MET A 517 -5.58 13.21 8.27
N GLY A 518 -5.82 11.90 8.06
CA GLY A 518 -6.69 11.37 7.01
C GLY A 518 -6.23 11.72 5.59
N GLY A 519 -4.93 11.94 5.41
CA GLY A 519 -4.31 12.46 4.19
C GLY A 519 -2.80 12.19 4.10
N PRO A 520 -2.18 12.39 2.92
CA PRO A 520 -1.39 11.38 2.21
C PRO A 520 0.06 11.18 2.68
N MET A 521 0.49 11.79 3.79
CA MET A 521 1.81 11.50 4.36
C MET A 521 1.95 12.19 5.70
N CYS A 522 2.18 11.44 6.78
CA CYS A 522 2.90 11.94 7.95
C CYS A 522 4.29 11.30 8.00
N THR A 523 5.34 12.08 8.23
CA THR A 523 6.72 11.57 8.23
C THR A 523 7.63 12.24 9.25
N ASN A 524 8.75 11.58 9.56
CA ASN A 524 9.90 12.12 10.30
C ASN A 524 9.48 12.80 11.63
N PRO A 525 8.86 12.05 12.57
CA PRO A 525 8.60 12.53 13.91
C PRO A 525 9.92 12.85 14.63
N GLN A 526 9.92 13.90 15.47
CA GLN A 526 11.04 14.28 16.33
C GLN A 526 10.49 14.78 17.67
N TRP A 527 10.79 14.06 18.74
CA TRP A 527 10.46 14.48 20.10
C TRP A 527 11.16 15.79 20.47
N SER A 528 10.48 16.60 21.29
CA SER A 528 11.08 17.78 21.90
C SER A 528 12.31 17.39 22.73
N PRO A 529 13.44 18.11 22.60
CA PRO A 529 14.62 17.84 23.42
C PRO A 529 14.52 18.39 24.84
N ILE A 530 13.46 19.16 25.13
CA ILE A 530 13.26 19.87 26.41
C ILE A 530 12.07 19.34 27.22
N ASP A 531 11.18 18.55 26.61
CA ASP A 531 10.02 17.94 27.25
C ASP A 531 9.61 16.64 26.54
N ASP A 532 8.73 15.86 27.18
CA ASP A 532 8.19 14.59 26.66
C ASP A 532 6.69 14.73 26.32
N ASP A 533 6.25 15.93 25.93
CA ASP A 533 4.84 16.22 25.59
C ASP A 533 4.67 16.65 24.13
N ARG A 534 5.74 17.07 23.46
CA ARG A 534 5.68 17.63 22.10
C ARG A 534 6.46 16.82 21.08
N ILE A 535 5.84 16.64 19.90
CA ILE A 535 6.45 15.97 18.75
C ILE A 535 6.35 16.87 17.53
N LEU A 536 7.48 17.15 16.88
CA LEU A 536 7.49 17.70 15.53
C LEU A 536 7.27 16.60 14.51
N PHE A 537 6.54 16.89 13.44
CA PHE A 537 6.39 15.98 12.32
C PHE A 537 6.12 16.74 11.03
N GLN A 538 6.22 16.04 9.91
CA GLN A 538 5.84 16.57 8.60
C GLN A 538 4.51 15.99 8.17
N ALA A 539 3.68 16.83 7.53
CA ALA A 539 2.47 16.35 6.87
C ALA A 539 2.19 17.08 5.56
N ARG A 540 1.41 16.45 4.67
CA ARG A 540 1.07 16.95 3.33
C ARG A 540 -0.44 17.01 3.08
N ARG A 541 -1.19 17.86 3.78
CA ARG A 541 -2.67 17.91 3.68
C ARG A 541 -3.21 18.45 2.34
N GLU A 542 -2.45 19.30 1.63
CA GLU A 542 -2.93 20.00 0.42
C GLU A 542 -1.92 19.95 -0.73
N GLY A 543 -1.23 18.81 -0.89
CA GLY A 543 -0.22 18.65 -1.93
C GLY A 543 1.09 19.42 -1.67
N ARG A 544 1.20 20.13 -0.54
CA ARG A 544 2.44 20.79 -0.07
C ARG A 544 2.87 20.25 1.29
N SER A 545 4.16 19.96 1.43
CA SER A 545 4.74 19.48 2.69
C SER A 545 4.95 20.64 3.67
N ALA A 546 4.45 20.50 4.89
CA ALA A 546 4.59 21.47 5.97
C ALA A 546 5.03 20.77 7.26
N VAL A 547 5.58 21.56 8.19
CA VAL A 547 6.01 21.08 9.51
C VAL A 547 4.96 21.44 10.56
N TYR A 548 4.59 20.45 11.36
CA TYR A 548 3.59 20.53 12.40
C TYR A 548 4.19 20.19 13.76
N MET A 549 3.67 20.82 14.80
CA MET A 549 3.86 20.45 16.20
C MET A 549 2.61 19.73 16.69
N LEU A 550 2.78 18.55 17.29
CA LEU A 550 1.77 17.81 18.02
C LEU A 550 1.98 18.01 19.51
N ASP A 551 0.91 18.36 20.22
CA ASP A 551 0.82 18.27 21.69
C ASP A 551 0.18 16.92 22.07
N LEU A 552 0.91 16.07 22.79
CA LEU A 552 0.47 14.71 23.10
C LEU A 552 -0.60 14.61 24.18
N GLY A 553 -0.71 15.61 25.05
CA GLY A 553 -1.72 15.65 26.11
C GLY A 553 -3.10 15.97 25.54
N THR A 554 -3.16 16.85 24.55
CA THR A 554 -4.40 17.32 23.91
C THR A 554 -4.67 16.69 22.54
N LEU A 555 -3.66 16.07 21.92
CA LEU A 555 -3.64 15.60 20.53
C LEU A 555 -3.94 16.69 19.51
N THR A 556 -3.62 17.94 19.84
CA THR A 556 -3.80 19.08 18.94
C THR A 556 -2.55 19.30 18.08
N THR A 557 -2.78 19.66 16.81
CA THR A 557 -1.70 19.90 15.84
C THR A 557 -1.66 21.36 15.40
N GLN A 558 -0.49 21.98 15.45
CA GLN A 558 -0.25 23.34 14.97
C GLN A 558 0.76 23.32 13.81
N GLN A 559 0.44 23.98 12.70
CA GLN A 559 1.39 24.22 11.62
C GLN A 559 2.38 25.32 12.01
N LEU A 560 3.68 25.09 11.81
CA LEU A 560 4.74 26.04 12.15
C LEU A 560 5.31 26.81 10.95
N THR A 561 5.19 26.23 9.75
CA THR A 561 5.78 26.76 8.53
C THR A 561 4.76 27.50 7.67
N SER A 562 5.22 28.51 6.93
CA SER A 562 4.38 29.26 5.99
C SER A 562 3.87 28.37 4.86
N GLU A 563 2.74 28.77 4.28
CA GLU A 563 2.15 28.06 3.15
C GLU A 563 2.91 28.29 1.85
N GLU A 564 3.81 29.28 1.76
CA GLU A 564 4.47 29.68 0.50
C GLU A 564 5.48 28.67 -0.06
N HIS A 565 6.03 27.79 0.76
CA HIS A 565 7.08 26.84 0.36
C HIS A 565 6.86 25.45 0.96
N ALA A 566 7.41 24.42 0.31
CA ALA A 566 7.45 23.07 0.86
C ALA A 566 8.65 22.91 1.80
N TYR A 567 8.40 22.45 3.03
CA TYR A 567 9.39 22.20 4.07
C TYR A 567 9.44 20.71 4.44
N GLY A 568 10.63 20.19 4.76
CA GLY A 568 10.81 18.80 5.17
C GLY A 568 12.05 18.55 6.03
N GLU A 569 12.23 17.30 6.44
CA GLU A 569 13.28 16.79 7.36
C GLU A 569 13.54 17.69 8.57
N ALA A 570 12.46 18.13 9.24
CA ALA A 570 12.51 18.98 10.42
C ALA A 570 13.25 18.30 11.58
N ARG A 571 14.13 19.03 12.27
CA ARG A 571 14.82 18.60 13.49
C ARG A 571 15.01 19.76 14.46
N TRP A 572 15.03 19.47 15.75
CA TRP A 572 15.20 20.48 16.79
C TRP A 572 16.66 20.95 16.92
N SER A 573 16.87 22.20 17.33
CA SER A 573 18.12 22.58 18.00
C SER A 573 18.21 21.92 19.36
N ARG A 574 19.42 21.74 19.88
CA ARG A 574 19.66 21.07 21.17
C ARG A 574 18.99 21.80 22.33
N ASP A 575 18.87 23.12 22.24
CA ASP A 575 18.22 23.97 23.24
C ASP A 575 16.69 24.07 23.10
N GLY A 576 16.09 23.45 22.09
CA GLY A 576 14.65 23.47 21.81
C GLY A 576 14.10 24.83 21.35
N LYS A 577 14.94 25.83 21.10
CA LYS A 577 14.50 27.18 20.69
C LYS A 577 14.32 27.32 19.18
N TRP A 578 14.98 26.47 18.40
CA TRP A 578 14.97 26.51 16.95
C TRP A 578 14.57 25.17 16.36
N ILE A 579 14.06 25.24 15.14
CA ILE A 579 13.76 24.09 14.30
C ILE A 579 14.52 24.29 13.00
N TYR A 580 15.33 23.31 12.63
CA TYR A 580 15.98 23.23 11.33
C TYR A 580 15.08 22.50 10.34
N VAL A 581 14.93 23.05 9.13
CA VAL A 581 14.09 22.49 8.07
C VAL A 581 14.80 22.58 6.71
N GLY A 582 14.60 21.59 5.86
CA GLY A 582 15.02 21.62 4.46
C GLY A 582 13.97 22.30 3.58
N ALA A 583 14.37 23.29 2.76
CA ALA A 583 13.48 23.92 1.79
C ALA A 583 14.23 24.51 0.59
N ALA A 584 13.57 24.50 -0.58
CA ALA A 584 14.16 24.92 -1.86
C ALA A 584 13.88 26.39 -2.25
N ARG A 585 13.98 27.33 -1.30
CA ARG A 585 13.60 28.74 -1.53
C ARG A 585 14.59 29.53 -2.41
N THR A 586 15.78 28.98 -2.64
CA THR A 586 16.86 29.59 -3.45
C THR A 586 17.13 28.83 -4.76
N GLY A 587 16.19 27.97 -5.20
CA GLY A 587 16.37 27.08 -6.36
C GLY A 587 17.16 25.80 -6.07
N ARG A 588 17.61 25.60 -4.82
CA ARG A 588 18.21 24.37 -4.31
C ARG A 588 17.73 24.12 -2.88
N ARG A 589 17.66 22.86 -2.45
CA ARG A 589 17.29 22.50 -1.08
C ARG A 589 18.40 22.93 -0.11
N GLU A 590 18.10 23.91 0.74
CA GLU A 590 18.96 24.44 1.79
C GLU A 590 18.37 24.14 3.17
N VAL A 591 19.21 24.18 4.20
CA VAL A 591 18.77 24.21 5.60
C VAL A 591 18.38 25.64 5.96
N TRP A 592 17.20 25.76 6.54
CA TRP A 592 16.65 26.97 7.14
C TRP A 592 16.41 26.71 8.62
N ARG A 593 16.41 27.76 9.44
CA ARG A 593 16.00 27.70 10.83
C ARG A 593 14.84 28.65 11.11
N LEU A 594 13.90 28.23 11.93
CA LEU A 594 12.79 29.04 12.42
C LEU A 594 12.63 28.88 13.94
N PRO A 595 12.07 29.88 14.66
CA PRO A 595 11.78 29.74 16.08
C PRO A 595 10.80 28.60 16.34
N SER A 596 10.97 27.86 17.44
CA SER A 596 10.07 26.75 17.79
C SER A 596 8.64 27.17 18.14
N VAL A 597 8.44 28.45 18.48
CA VAL A 597 7.13 29.08 18.70
C VAL A 597 6.46 29.57 17.40
N GLY A 598 7.09 29.32 16.24
CA GLY A 598 6.69 29.87 14.95
C GLY A 598 7.37 31.20 14.64
N GLY A 599 7.44 31.55 13.35
CA GLY A 599 8.07 32.78 12.87
C GLY A 599 8.74 32.62 11.51
N ALA A 600 9.38 33.68 11.04
CA ALA A 600 10.05 33.69 9.74
C ALA A 600 11.28 32.77 9.73
N ALA A 601 11.40 31.96 8.66
CA ALA A 601 12.54 31.08 8.46
C ALA A 601 13.74 31.84 7.88
N VAL A 602 14.91 31.68 8.51
CA VAL A 602 16.19 32.28 8.12
C VAL A 602 17.07 31.22 7.48
N GLN A 603 17.69 31.55 6.34
CA GLN A 603 18.60 30.64 5.64
C GLN A 603 19.83 30.35 6.49
N TRP A 604 20.25 29.09 6.56
CA TRP A 604 21.41 28.68 7.34
C TRP A 604 22.56 28.17 6.47
N THR A 605 22.28 27.22 5.58
CA THR A 605 23.27 26.76 4.59
C THR A 605 23.16 27.56 3.30
N ARG A 606 24.27 27.66 2.55
CA ARG A 606 24.34 28.35 1.26
C ARG A 606 24.78 27.46 0.10
N ASN A 607 25.03 26.19 0.37
CA ASN A 607 25.55 25.24 -0.60
C ASN A 607 24.85 23.88 -0.49
N GLY A 608 23.55 23.90 -0.25
CA GLY A 608 22.67 22.76 -0.09
C GLY A 608 22.67 22.19 1.31
N GLY A 609 21.61 21.45 1.64
CA GLY A 609 21.53 20.68 2.88
C GLY A 609 20.10 20.33 3.30
N THR A 610 19.96 19.26 4.08
CA THR A 610 18.73 18.90 4.79
C THR A 610 19.02 18.03 6.03
N ALA A 611 17.98 17.69 6.81
CA ALA A 611 18.05 16.80 7.98
C ALA A 611 19.14 17.23 9.00
N ALA A 612 19.22 18.53 9.29
CA ALA A 612 20.30 19.09 10.08
C ALA A 612 20.14 18.78 11.58
N SER A 613 21.22 18.37 12.25
CA SER A 613 21.25 18.06 13.69
C SER A 613 22.45 18.75 14.34
N GLU A 614 22.21 19.43 15.44
CA GLU A 614 23.30 20.00 16.26
C GLU A 614 23.98 18.91 17.09
N ALA A 615 25.29 19.04 17.27
CA ALA A 615 26.08 18.17 18.12
C ALA A 615 26.73 18.95 19.28
N VAL A 616 27.17 18.22 20.31
CA VAL A 616 27.82 18.80 21.51
C VAL A 616 29.15 19.49 21.21
N ASP A 617 29.77 19.18 20.08
CA ASP A 617 31.03 19.76 19.62
C ASP A 617 30.86 21.18 19.03
N GLY A 618 29.63 21.70 18.99
CA GLY A 618 29.32 23.02 18.44
C GLY A 618 29.18 23.05 16.92
N PHE A 619 29.09 21.89 16.27
CA PHE A 619 28.83 21.77 14.83
C PHE A 619 27.39 21.39 14.53
N LEU A 620 26.93 21.84 13.37
CA LEU A 620 25.70 21.39 12.73
C LEU A 620 26.07 20.35 11.67
N TYR A 621 25.55 19.14 11.80
CA TYR A 621 25.71 18.05 10.84
C TYR A 621 24.44 17.93 10.00
N TYR A 622 24.59 17.74 8.69
CA TYR A 622 23.44 17.74 7.77
C TYR A 622 23.75 16.94 6.51
N ALA A 623 22.71 16.40 5.89
CA ALA A 623 22.83 15.61 4.68
C ALA A 623 22.81 16.49 3.43
N LYS A 624 23.62 16.15 2.43
CA LYS A 624 23.55 16.72 1.08
C LYS A 624 23.26 15.65 0.05
N ALA A 625 22.27 15.92 -0.80
CA ALA A 625 22.01 15.12 -1.98
C ALA A 625 22.97 15.55 -3.10
N THR A 626 23.72 14.59 -3.64
CA THR A 626 24.58 14.74 -4.82
C THR A 626 23.89 14.26 -6.11
N GLY A 627 22.59 13.92 -6.05
CA GLY A 627 21.82 13.34 -7.14
C GLY A 627 20.96 12.17 -6.66
N ALA A 628 20.78 11.14 -7.50
CA ALA A 628 20.16 9.88 -7.10
C ALA A 628 21.18 9.08 -6.26
N SER A 629 21.06 9.16 -4.93
CA SER A 629 21.69 8.34 -3.87
C SER A 629 22.95 7.51 -4.29
N PRO A 630 24.11 7.73 -3.65
CA PRO A 630 24.21 7.98 -2.21
C PRO A 630 24.35 9.45 -1.81
N THR A 631 23.75 9.76 -0.66
CA THR A 631 23.87 11.06 0.02
C THR A 631 25.18 11.15 0.80
N SER A 632 25.56 12.35 1.24
CA SER A 632 26.74 12.58 2.09
C SER A 632 26.37 13.37 3.34
N ILE A 633 27.15 13.22 4.42
CA ILE A 633 27.03 14.01 5.64
C ILE A 633 28.12 15.07 5.64
N TRP A 634 27.70 16.32 5.81
CA TRP A 634 28.55 17.49 5.93
C TRP A 634 28.38 18.11 7.31
N ARG A 635 29.38 18.88 7.74
CA ARG A 635 29.29 19.69 8.96
C ARG A 635 29.73 21.12 8.73
N MET A 636 29.24 22.04 9.57
CA MET A 636 29.71 23.42 9.67
C MET A 636 29.56 23.92 11.12
N PRO A 637 30.33 24.92 11.58
CA PRO A 637 30.12 25.49 12.91
C PRO A 637 28.68 26.04 13.06
N VAL A 638 28.06 25.85 14.22
CA VAL A 638 26.73 26.42 14.51
C VAL A 638 26.78 27.96 14.44
N ALA A 639 27.91 28.60 14.75
CA ALA A 639 28.07 30.04 14.57
C ALA A 639 28.12 30.51 13.09
N GLY A 640 28.12 29.59 12.13
CA GLY A 640 28.41 29.86 10.72
C GLY A 640 29.90 29.70 10.40
N GLY A 641 30.21 29.40 9.14
CA GLY A 641 31.59 29.16 8.71
C GLY A 641 31.68 28.21 7.51
N PRO A 642 32.90 27.79 7.15
CA PRO A 642 33.11 26.81 6.09
C PRO A 642 32.49 25.47 6.45
N GLU A 643 32.06 24.74 5.42
CA GLU A 643 31.53 23.38 5.53
C GLU A 643 32.60 22.35 5.19
N THR A 644 32.47 21.15 5.75
CA THR A 644 33.41 20.03 5.51
C THR A 644 32.64 18.73 5.34
N LEU A 645 33.02 17.94 4.34
CA LEU A 645 32.52 16.59 4.13
C LEU A 645 33.01 15.67 5.25
N VAL A 646 32.12 14.86 5.81
CA VAL A 646 32.39 13.97 6.95
C VAL A 646 32.15 12.51 6.59
N VAL A 647 31.05 12.20 5.91
CA VAL A 647 30.70 10.84 5.48
C VAL A 647 30.24 10.83 4.03
N GLU A 648 30.77 9.89 3.26
CA GLU A 648 30.24 9.47 1.95
C GLU A 648 29.55 8.10 2.05
N GLY A 649 28.63 7.84 1.12
CA GLY A 649 27.93 6.56 1.05
C GLY A 649 26.76 6.44 2.03
N LEU A 650 26.11 7.55 2.41
CA LEU A 650 24.90 7.52 3.23
C LEU A 650 23.71 7.05 2.40
N SER A 651 23.01 6.02 2.87
CA SER A 651 21.86 5.40 2.20
C SER A 651 20.74 6.40 1.87
N HIS A 652 20.39 7.25 2.84
CA HIS A 652 19.39 8.31 2.68
C HIS A 652 19.61 9.46 3.69
N ALA A 653 19.12 10.65 3.35
CA ALA A 653 19.37 11.88 4.11
C ALA A 653 18.95 11.85 5.59
N ILE A 654 18.04 10.97 5.99
CA ILE A 654 17.54 10.83 7.38
C ILE A 654 18.03 9.54 8.07
N ASN A 655 18.90 8.76 7.43
CA ASN A 655 19.40 7.47 7.95
C ASN A 655 20.67 7.65 8.78
N PHE A 656 20.75 8.73 9.56
CA PHE A 656 21.85 8.98 10.48
C PHE A 656 21.39 9.67 11.76
N ALA A 657 22.15 9.43 12.83
CA ALA A 657 22.03 10.09 14.12
C ALA A 657 23.41 10.50 14.62
N VAL A 658 23.51 11.68 15.22
CA VAL A 658 24.76 12.20 15.77
C VAL A 658 24.74 12.02 17.27
N GLY A 659 25.71 11.27 17.80
CA GLY A 659 25.96 11.13 19.24
C GLY A 659 27.08 12.06 19.71
N ASP A 660 27.43 11.97 20.98
CA ASP A 660 28.42 12.88 21.58
C ASP A 660 29.85 12.61 21.10
N ARG A 661 30.15 11.38 20.69
CA ARG A 661 31.49 10.94 20.27
C ARG A 661 31.60 10.63 18.77
N GLY A 662 30.47 10.48 18.09
CA GLY A 662 30.47 9.94 16.74
C GLY A 662 29.12 9.98 16.04
N ILE A 663 29.11 9.55 14.79
CA ILE A 663 27.91 9.49 13.94
C ILE A 663 27.59 8.03 13.68
N TYR A 664 26.34 7.63 13.94
CA TYR A 664 25.78 6.34 13.55
C TYR A 664 24.94 6.51 12.30
N PHE A 665 25.13 5.66 11.30
CA PHE A 665 24.43 5.79 10.03
C PHE A 665 24.28 4.46 9.30
N VAL A 666 23.28 4.40 8.41
CA VAL A 666 23.12 3.28 7.48
C VAL A 666 23.84 3.63 6.17
N SER A 667 24.88 2.89 5.85
CA SER A 667 25.65 3.04 4.61
C SER A 667 25.05 2.22 3.47
N ARG A 668 25.35 2.66 2.24
CA ARG A 668 25.05 1.95 0.99
C ARG A 668 26.34 1.82 0.18
N GLY A 669 26.69 0.58 -0.17
CA GLY A 669 27.78 0.24 -1.07
C GLY A 669 27.37 0.35 -2.55
N GLU A 670 28.10 -0.33 -3.43
CA GLU A 670 27.84 -0.29 -4.88
C GLU A 670 26.51 -0.97 -5.26
N SER A 671 26.13 -2.01 -4.52
CA SER A 671 24.84 -2.70 -4.66
C SER A 671 23.81 -2.11 -3.68
N PRO A 672 22.52 -1.99 -4.07
CA PRO A 672 21.46 -1.59 -3.13
C PRO A 672 21.30 -2.57 -1.94
N TYR A 673 21.81 -3.79 -2.07
CA TYR A 673 21.78 -4.82 -1.03
C TYR A 673 23.04 -4.83 -0.14
N ASP A 674 24.11 -4.15 -0.55
CA ASP A 674 25.32 -4.01 0.27
C ASP A 674 25.14 -2.82 1.22
N THR A 675 24.42 -3.07 2.30
CA THR A 675 24.12 -2.03 3.30
C THR A 675 24.52 -2.48 4.70
N ALA A 676 24.93 -1.51 5.49
CA ALA A 676 25.44 -1.75 6.83
C ALA A 676 25.11 -0.61 7.77
N VAL A 677 25.00 -0.93 9.05
CA VAL A 677 25.10 0.06 10.12
C VAL A 677 26.57 0.31 10.41
N GLU A 678 26.95 1.59 10.39
CA GLU A 678 28.32 2.03 10.59
C GLU A 678 28.40 3.16 11.60
N TYR A 679 29.59 3.30 12.19
CA TYR A 679 29.94 4.34 13.14
C TYR A 679 31.19 5.08 12.68
N LEU A 680 31.12 6.41 12.69
CA LEU A 680 32.28 7.27 12.51
C LEU A 680 32.63 7.93 13.84
N ASP A 681 33.83 7.68 14.35
CA ASP A 681 34.36 8.41 15.49
C ASP A 681 34.80 9.82 15.08
N LEU A 682 34.26 10.86 15.72
CA LEU A 682 34.52 12.24 15.31
C LEU A 682 35.91 12.76 15.71
N SER A 683 36.58 12.11 16.65
CA SER A 683 37.91 12.50 17.13
C SER A 683 39.03 11.97 16.22
N SER A 684 38.88 10.72 15.77
CA SER A 684 39.87 10.01 14.96
C SER A 684 39.50 9.95 13.48
N LEU A 685 38.23 10.22 13.14
CA LEU A 685 37.64 10.01 11.82
C LEU A 685 37.73 8.56 11.33
N ILE A 686 37.89 7.61 12.26
CA ILE A 686 37.91 6.19 11.95
C ILE A 686 36.46 5.71 11.79
N ARG A 687 36.19 5.13 10.62
CA ARG A 687 34.92 4.50 10.26
C ARG A 687 34.96 3.01 10.61
N THR A 688 33.93 2.55 11.32
CA THR A 688 33.79 1.16 11.78
C THR A 688 32.47 0.59 11.31
N ARG A 689 32.50 -0.56 10.63
CA ARG A 689 31.30 -1.32 10.29
C ARG A 689 30.80 -2.06 11.54
N LEU A 690 29.59 -1.75 12.00
CA LEU A 690 29.01 -2.35 13.21
C LEU A 690 28.20 -3.61 12.90
N ALA A 691 27.36 -3.57 11.86
CA ALA A 691 26.53 -4.70 11.45
C ALA A 691 26.16 -4.64 9.97
N GLY A 692 26.10 -5.78 9.27
CA GLY A 692 25.50 -5.86 7.94
C GLY A 692 24.00 -6.13 8.02
N LEU A 693 23.21 -5.65 7.06
CA LEU A 693 21.76 -5.89 7.03
C LEU A 693 21.37 -7.27 6.45
N GLY A 694 22.35 -8.13 6.14
CA GLY A 694 22.12 -9.50 5.69
C GLY A 694 21.47 -9.61 4.31
N GLY A 695 21.72 -8.65 3.42
CA GLY A 695 21.09 -8.58 2.09
C GLY A 695 19.67 -8.00 2.12
N ARG A 696 19.17 -7.55 3.27
CA ARG A 696 17.90 -6.81 3.37
C ARG A 696 18.09 -5.36 2.93
N HIS A 697 17.04 -4.78 2.35
CA HIS A 697 17.02 -3.36 2.00
C HIS A 697 16.88 -2.51 3.26
N TRP A 698 17.65 -1.43 3.33
CA TRP A 698 17.41 -0.37 4.30
C TRP A 698 16.07 0.32 4.03
N TRP A 699 15.48 0.86 5.07
CA TRP A 699 14.28 1.70 4.98
C TRP A 699 14.53 3.07 5.61
N TYR A 700 13.51 3.90 5.70
CA TYR A 700 13.66 5.31 6.08
C TYR A 700 13.74 5.52 7.59
N GLY A 701 14.78 6.22 8.01
CA GLY A 701 14.94 6.77 9.35
C GLY A 701 15.89 5.96 10.25
N ALA A 702 16.57 6.71 11.11
CA ALA A 702 17.40 6.19 12.18
C ALA A 702 17.35 7.13 13.40
N ALA A 703 17.53 6.57 14.59
CA ALA A 703 17.53 7.29 15.85
C ALA A 703 18.55 6.69 16.84
N LEU A 704 19.16 7.54 17.65
CA LEU A 704 20.01 7.17 18.76
C LEU A 704 19.26 7.45 20.07
N SER A 705 19.28 6.52 21.02
CA SER A 705 18.66 6.74 22.33
C SER A 705 19.39 7.85 23.11
N PRO A 706 18.71 8.56 24.03
CA PRO A 706 19.32 9.63 24.81
C PRO A 706 20.55 9.20 25.63
N ASP A 707 20.55 7.96 26.13
CA ASP A 707 21.68 7.34 26.84
C ASP A 707 22.80 6.83 25.91
N GLN A 708 22.59 6.95 24.59
CA GLN A 708 23.49 6.50 23.52
C GLN A 708 23.89 5.02 23.62
N GLN A 709 23.02 4.19 24.22
CA GLN A 709 23.20 2.73 24.28
C GLN A 709 22.49 1.99 23.14
N TRP A 710 21.55 2.64 22.44
CA TRP A 710 20.75 2.00 21.41
C TRP A 710 20.69 2.83 20.13
N PHE A 711 21.06 2.20 19.02
CA PHE A 711 20.82 2.73 17.68
C PHE A 711 19.66 1.96 17.05
N MET A 712 18.62 2.69 16.65
CA MET A 712 17.41 2.14 16.02
C MET A 712 17.34 2.61 14.56
N TYR A 713 16.91 1.73 13.68
CA TYR A 713 16.80 1.99 12.25
C TYR A 713 15.69 1.16 11.62
N SER A 714 15.20 1.62 10.46
CA SER A 714 14.16 0.93 9.71
C SER A 714 14.76 0.00 8.65
N VAL A 715 14.20 -1.20 8.51
CA VAL A 715 14.64 -2.22 7.54
C VAL A 715 13.46 -2.94 6.90
N VAL A 716 13.60 -3.34 5.64
CA VAL A 716 12.60 -4.17 4.95
C VAL A 716 12.74 -5.62 5.42
N GLN A 717 11.69 -6.19 6.00
CA GLN A 717 11.64 -7.59 6.43
C GLN A 717 11.25 -8.50 5.27
N SER A 718 10.21 -8.12 4.54
CA SER A 718 9.78 -8.83 3.34
C SER A 718 9.23 -7.87 2.31
N LEU A 719 9.43 -8.22 1.04
CA LEU A 719 8.91 -7.49 -0.11
C LEU A 719 8.54 -8.52 -1.16
N ASN A 720 7.29 -8.51 -1.62
CA ASN A 720 6.79 -9.45 -2.62
C ASN A 720 5.62 -8.85 -3.40
N SER A 721 5.20 -9.47 -4.50
CA SER A 721 4.03 -9.02 -5.26
C SER A 721 3.20 -10.16 -5.80
N ASN A 722 1.90 -9.92 -5.98
CA ASN A 722 0.99 -10.84 -6.63
C ASN A 722 0.14 -10.13 -7.68
N LEU A 723 -0.34 -10.85 -8.68
CA LEU A 723 -1.38 -10.34 -9.58
C LEU A 723 -2.77 -10.75 -9.08
N MET A 724 -3.68 -9.78 -9.12
CA MET A 724 -5.08 -9.94 -8.80
C MET A 724 -5.93 -9.68 -10.04
N VAL A 725 -7.10 -10.30 -10.11
CA VAL A 725 -8.05 -10.11 -11.20
C VAL A 725 -9.47 -9.93 -10.68
N VAL A 726 -10.21 -9.03 -11.31
CA VAL A 726 -11.62 -8.78 -11.04
C VAL A 726 -12.31 -8.39 -12.33
N ASP A 727 -13.54 -8.81 -12.54
CA ASP A 727 -14.34 -8.30 -13.65
C ASP A 727 -15.19 -7.12 -13.12
N LEU A 728 -15.09 -5.94 -13.72
CA LEU A 728 -15.91 -4.78 -13.39
C LEU A 728 -17.30 -4.92 -14.02
N VAL A 729 -18.32 -4.40 -13.35
CA VAL A 729 -19.66 -4.25 -13.95
C VAL A 729 -19.61 -3.04 -14.90
N ARG A 730 -20.23 -3.20 -16.07
CA ARG A 730 -20.31 -2.13 -17.08
C ARG A 730 -21.24 -1.02 -16.61
#